data_AF-A0A9L0KB68-F1
#
_entry.id   AF-A0A9L0KB68-F1
#
_cell.length_a   1.000
_cell.length_b   1.000
_cell.length_c   1.000
_cell.angle_alpha   90.00
_cell.angle_beta   90.00
_cell.angle_gamma   90.00
#
_symmetry.space_group_name_H-M   'P 1'
#
loop_
_entity.id
_entity.type
_entity.pdbx_description
1 polymer ?
#
loop_
_entity_poly.entity_id
_entity_poly.type
_entity_poly.pdbx_seq_one_letter_code
_entity_poly.pdbx_strand_id
1 'polypeptide(L)'
;MPETISSSPTGGDQTKKDGTCPGEKAVREKPWERQNGEDNATSEALVLFGPPKETVEIFHESKMTNTAGVNKGIYFSYPCRRHSCALVNIPAPCVNKMISHIEDVESKIQDHLKQIETSFEEWSSAASTKDLREDWGIVTPAKEVKPEEERDEKCPELKQEMETLLSEAIHLIKSLETDRAEAEEALKRHRSRRKKINMKIDSWSIWKLQEIPLAVQKEHEAYLRDIIELRWHLEDKSQQLKQVEEQKGKWEEANAKLQADVDYMTEHAPLLDSKWIQELEALNEYKRKNIEVMGLYKQVHEELEETIESRKTAKLNAIQLREEMEKDIANTKISIEAYKKEINKLSHLGVHYSTSIHEIWSNIEENEEAVTEVLKETKISTNELSSLSKKLDELKRVCDQLIWKKKNYENEYLEALNSFYTTQKTWDIELSNLAQDFSDISIVYAQLMEENKKLVIDIENISKGISESIRKKAQFESEIQSLIKLKSKNETFLKELYKDAYNIGTVFHLTKFKTEELEEKIAEVRRKFKGREDFLKKLTRGEVANGMMIQKKLYSIQEDQINEKQQLLKKKAVYALTLAELDKPMRQLEEDAEKLRIIHKEHFEALNDIIQRKEQIKAKVKRTKKNLRRKGKKTHDALVETEERISMIFREIETTKGKTSIYQAKISQLNKELKEKEKEKENFDQILDSLRDQLMAIRYKKEHAQAVFDHLASEKKDCEERLYEEEQRFRTLVTMRQKTLADTKRMQADSLEENLRLAQEYQKLQTTFLTEKDNYFNLYDRQLSLDAPIRDQNQLCQLQRRIHKVWQEHFKLVVLYSQRRLAKFQTDSQESIQEILAVQEESSNLMQHILDFFQSLTDSSRENDG
;
A
#
# COMPACT_ATOMS: atom_id res chain seq x y z
N MET A 1 -58.22 -17.54 -7.40
CA MET A 1 -59.68 -17.47 -7.16
C MET A 1 -59.90 -16.99 -5.73
N PRO A 2 -60.93 -16.18 -5.46
CA PRO A 2 -60.71 -14.98 -4.63
C PRO A 2 -61.47 -14.95 -3.29
N GLU A 3 -60.98 -14.07 -2.40
CA GLU A 3 -61.77 -13.25 -1.44
C GLU A 3 -62.55 -13.97 -0.30
N THR A 4 -62.98 -13.32 0.80
CA THR A 4 -62.97 -11.89 1.21
C THR A 4 -62.91 -11.75 2.76
N ILE A 5 -62.69 -10.51 3.27
CA ILE A 5 -63.15 -9.97 4.60
C ILE A 5 -62.46 -10.54 5.88
N SER A 6 -61.79 -9.76 6.76
CA SER A 6 -62.20 -8.63 7.66
C SER A 6 -62.99 -9.10 8.91
N SER A 7 -62.81 -8.60 10.15
CA SER A 7 -62.07 -7.42 10.69
C SER A 7 -61.60 -7.59 12.17
N SER A 8 -60.87 -6.58 12.68
CA SER A 8 -60.29 -6.38 14.03
C SER A 8 -61.35 -5.87 15.08
N PRO A 9 -61.03 -5.26 16.27
CA PRO A 9 -59.75 -5.04 16.99
C PRO A 9 -59.77 -5.16 18.56
N THR A 10 -58.63 -4.78 19.18
CA THR A 10 -58.46 -4.02 20.46
C THR A 10 -58.50 -4.65 21.88
N GLY A 11 -57.55 -4.17 22.72
CA GLY A 11 -57.54 -4.21 24.20
C GLY A 11 -57.01 -5.53 24.79
N GLY A 12 -56.02 -5.59 25.71
CA GLY A 12 -55.31 -4.59 26.55
C GLY A 12 -55.38 -5.08 28.00
N ASP A 13 -54.39 -5.03 28.89
CA ASP A 13 -53.02 -4.49 28.99
C ASP A 13 -52.54 -4.98 30.42
N GLN A 14 -51.36 -4.57 30.90
CA GLN A 14 -50.95 -4.53 32.32
C GLN A 14 -50.59 -5.84 33.06
N THR A 15 -49.27 -6.06 33.22
CA THR A 15 -48.49 -6.16 34.49
C THR A 15 -48.96 -7.06 35.66
N LYS A 16 -48.13 -7.64 36.55
CA LYS A 16 -46.70 -7.45 36.92
C LYS A 16 -46.26 -8.57 37.91
N LYS A 17 -44.93 -8.77 38.07
CA LYS A 17 -44.26 -9.31 39.29
C LYS A 17 -44.56 -10.78 39.68
N ASP A 18 -43.82 -11.46 40.56
CA ASP A 18 -42.38 -11.48 40.96
C ASP A 18 -42.16 -12.78 41.78
N GLY A 19 -40.91 -13.25 41.93
CA GLY A 19 -40.53 -14.19 43.01
C GLY A 19 -40.07 -15.60 42.59
N THR A 20 -39.16 -16.29 43.28
CA THR A 20 -37.79 -15.99 43.78
C THR A 20 -37.26 -17.21 44.56
N CYS A 21 -36.23 -17.89 44.03
CA CYS A 21 -35.20 -18.65 44.78
C CYS A 21 -35.67 -19.82 45.72
N PRO A 22 -34.78 -20.57 46.43
CA PRO A 22 -33.30 -20.48 46.46
C PRO A 22 -32.49 -21.77 46.21
N GLY A 23 -31.20 -21.55 45.92
CA GLY A 23 -30.07 -22.40 46.34
C GLY A 23 -29.34 -23.18 45.24
N GLU A 24 -28.24 -23.92 45.49
CA GLU A 24 -27.14 -23.94 46.51
C GLU A 24 -26.20 -25.09 46.06
N LYS A 25 -24.89 -25.25 46.32
CA LYS A 25 -23.73 -24.53 46.93
C LYS A 25 -22.48 -25.33 46.44
N ALA A 26 -21.20 -24.94 46.49
CA ALA A 26 -20.42 -23.69 46.57
C ALA A 26 -18.91 -24.10 46.52
N VAL A 27 -17.96 -23.22 46.89
CA VAL A 27 -16.49 -23.48 47.04
C VAL A 27 -15.76 -23.65 45.67
N ARG A 28 -14.78 -22.83 45.25
CA ARG A 28 -13.99 -21.66 45.80
C ARG A 28 -13.63 -20.75 44.59
N GLU A 29 -12.81 -19.68 44.59
CA GLU A 29 -11.84 -19.09 45.53
C GLU A 29 -11.85 -17.53 45.46
N LYS A 30 -10.73 -16.90 45.04
CA LYS A 30 -10.36 -15.46 44.93
C LYS A 30 -9.13 -15.34 43.99
N PRO A 31 -8.67 -14.16 43.51
CA PRO A 31 -8.96 -12.75 43.88
C PRO A 31 -9.71 -11.95 42.76
N TRP A 32 -10.25 -10.73 42.88
CA TRP A 32 -9.83 -9.43 43.50
C TRP A 32 -8.60 -8.81 42.76
N GLU A 33 -8.61 -7.57 42.22
CA GLU A 33 -9.55 -6.43 42.24
C GLU A 33 -9.36 -5.45 41.04
N ARG A 34 -10.45 -4.82 40.57
CA ARG A 34 -10.61 -3.46 39.94
C ARG A 34 -9.75 -3.06 38.69
N GLN A 35 -10.12 -2.06 37.87
CA GLN A 35 -11.18 -1.03 37.96
C GLN A 35 -11.79 -0.66 36.58
N ASN A 36 -12.96 0.00 36.58
CA ASN A 36 -13.75 0.36 35.39
C ASN A 36 -13.53 1.83 34.90
N GLY A 37 -14.06 2.14 33.71
CA GLY A 37 -14.25 3.49 33.15
C GLY A 37 -14.36 3.44 31.61
N GLU A 38 -15.50 3.10 31.01
CA GLU A 38 -16.69 3.97 30.77
C GLU A 38 -16.50 5.02 29.66
N ASP A 39 -17.05 4.68 28.48
CA ASP A 39 -17.73 5.48 27.46
C ASP A 39 -17.55 7.02 27.42
N ASN A 40 -17.17 7.50 26.24
CA ASN A 40 -17.93 8.43 25.35
C ASN A 40 -16.93 9.13 24.40
N ALA A 41 -17.24 9.59 23.18
CA ALA A 41 -18.25 9.38 22.15
C ALA A 41 -18.11 10.59 21.19
N THR A 42 -18.38 10.40 19.89
CA THR A 42 -18.65 11.46 18.88
C THR A 42 -17.60 12.55 18.56
N SER A 43 -17.25 12.55 17.26
CA SER A 43 -17.28 13.71 16.33
C SER A 43 -15.98 14.38 15.85
N GLU A 44 -15.80 14.24 14.52
CA GLU A 44 -15.63 15.31 13.53
C GLU A 44 -14.48 16.34 13.67
N ALA A 45 -13.37 16.06 12.95
CA ALA A 45 -12.71 17.07 12.10
C ALA A 45 -11.77 16.41 11.06
N LEU A 46 -12.33 15.86 9.96
CA LEU A 46 -11.52 15.56 8.76
C LEU A 46 -11.52 16.79 7.84
N VAL A 47 -10.53 17.67 8.02
CA VAL A 47 -10.25 18.75 7.06
C VAL A 47 -9.64 18.14 5.79
N LEU A 48 -10.20 18.46 4.63
CA LEU A 48 -9.66 17.99 3.35
C LEU A 48 -8.41 18.80 2.98
N PHE A 49 -7.33 18.12 2.61
CA PHE A 49 -6.23 18.72 1.86
C PHE A 49 -6.72 19.13 0.47
N GLY A 50 -6.89 20.44 0.25
CA GLY A 50 -6.97 21.06 -1.07
C GLY A 50 -5.66 21.80 -1.39
N PRO A 51 -5.24 21.92 -2.66
CA PRO A 51 -4.05 22.68 -3.01
C PRO A 51 -4.26 24.19 -2.75
N PRO A 52 -3.23 24.92 -2.29
CA PRO A 52 -3.35 26.35 -2.02
C PRO A 52 -3.61 27.12 -3.32
N LYS A 53 -4.71 27.88 -3.36
CA LYS A 53 -4.88 28.98 -4.31
C LYS A 53 -4.25 30.23 -3.71
N GLU A 54 -3.16 30.71 -4.29
CA GLU A 54 -2.62 32.04 -3.97
C GLU A 54 -3.54 33.14 -4.54
N THR A 55 -4.61 33.46 -3.83
CA THR A 55 -5.30 34.75 -4.00
C THR A 55 -4.55 35.80 -3.20
N VAL A 56 -3.58 36.46 -3.85
CA VAL A 56 -2.88 37.62 -3.29
C VAL A 56 -3.85 38.80 -3.22
N GLU A 57 -4.63 38.90 -2.14
CA GLU A 57 -5.36 40.12 -1.81
C GLU A 57 -4.35 41.20 -1.37
N ILE A 58 -4.12 42.16 -2.27
CA ILE A 58 -3.24 43.30 -2.02
C ILE A 58 -3.93 44.25 -1.04
N PHE A 59 -3.77 43.97 0.26
CA PHE A 59 -4.07 44.94 1.31
C PHE A 59 -3.35 46.25 1.03
N HIS A 60 -4.11 47.29 0.71
CA HIS A 60 -3.59 48.64 0.61
C HIS A 60 -3.23 49.14 2.01
N GLU A 61 -1.94 49.02 2.36
CA GLU A 61 -1.34 49.53 3.59
C GLU A 61 -1.40 51.07 3.64
N SER A 62 -2.59 51.59 3.96
CA SER A 62 -2.85 53.03 4.03
C SER A 62 -2.21 53.64 5.27
N LYS A 63 -0.95 54.08 5.11
CA LYS A 63 -0.11 54.64 6.16
C LYS A 63 -0.68 55.92 6.79
N MET A 64 -0.37 56.10 8.07
CA MET A 64 -0.42 57.38 8.81
C MET A 64 -1.81 58.03 9.00
N THR A 65 -2.61 57.48 9.92
CA THR A 65 -3.54 58.31 10.70
C THR A 65 -2.75 59.19 11.67
N ASN A 66 -2.49 60.45 11.27
CA ASN A 66 -1.67 61.40 12.02
C ASN A 66 -2.18 61.66 13.46
N THR A 67 -1.52 61.07 14.45
CA THR A 67 -1.71 61.32 15.90
C THR A 67 -1.07 62.63 16.37
N ALA A 68 -1.14 63.68 15.53
CA ALA A 68 -0.51 64.99 15.73
C ALA A 68 -1.55 66.15 15.65
N GLY A 69 -2.81 65.90 16.00
CA GLY A 69 -3.91 66.86 15.87
C GLY A 69 -4.67 67.22 17.16
N VAL A 70 -4.45 66.52 18.27
CA VAL A 70 -5.30 66.60 19.48
C VAL A 70 -4.52 67.14 20.69
N ASN A 71 -3.88 68.30 20.51
CA ASN A 71 -3.28 69.08 21.61
C ASN A 71 -3.25 70.59 21.33
N LYS A 72 -4.30 71.13 20.70
CA LYS A 72 -4.61 72.57 20.76
C LYS A 72 -5.66 72.78 21.87
N GLY A 73 -5.39 73.72 22.76
CA GLY A 73 -6.08 73.85 24.04
C GLY A 73 -7.59 74.07 23.95
N ILE A 74 -8.30 73.73 25.02
CA ILE A 74 -9.76 73.88 25.15
C ILE A 74 -10.10 75.37 25.32
N TYR A 75 -10.15 76.09 24.20
CA TYR A 75 -10.47 77.51 24.18
C TYR A 75 -12.00 77.72 24.34
N PHE A 76 -12.43 78.11 25.53
CA PHE A 76 -13.84 78.40 25.86
C PHE A 76 -14.27 79.79 25.34
N SER A 77 -14.12 80.05 24.04
CA SER A 77 -14.67 81.24 23.40
C SER A 77 -16.20 81.16 23.32
N TYR A 78 -16.90 81.88 24.19
CA TYR A 78 -18.33 82.20 24.01
C TYR A 78 -18.49 83.11 22.79
N PRO A 79 -19.25 82.74 21.75
CA PRO A 79 -19.31 83.52 20.50
C PRO A 79 -20.03 84.88 20.60
N CYS A 80 -20.84 85.08 21.65
CA CYS A 80 -21.69 86.26 21.82
C CYS A 80 -21.24 87.09 23.03
N ARG A 81 -20.37 88.07 22.81
CA ARG A 81 -20.07 89.15 23.77
C ARG A 81 -19.76 90.45 23.02
N ARG A 82 -20.35 91.56 23.47
CA ARG A 82 -20.02 92.91 23.01
C ARG A 82 -18.57 93.24 23.41
N HIS A 83 -17.84 93.98 22.56
CA HIS A 83 -16.40 94.23 22.72
C HIS A 83 -15.99 94.80 24.11
N SER A 84 -16.87 95.55 24.75
CA SER A 84 -16.70 96.11 26.10
C SER A 84 -16.53 95.07 27.21
N CYS A 85 -16.91 93.80 26.98
CA CYS A 85 -16.86 92.71 27.97
C CYS A 85 -15.79 91.64 27.67
N ALA A 86 -14.76 91.96 26.89
CA ALA A 86 -13.72 91.00 26.48
C ALA A 86 -12.66 90.67 27.57
N LEU A 87 -12.46 91.54 28.56
CA LEU A 87 -11.35 91.46 29.52
C LEU A 87 -11.59 90.60 30.77
N VAL A 88 -12.82 90.11 31.02
CA VAL A 88 -13.15 89.37 32.24
C VAL A 88 -13.94 88.10 31.93
N ASN A 89 -13.39 86.92 32.27
CA ASN A 89 -13.98 85.61 31.96
C ASN A 89 -15.31 85.28 32.66
N ILE A 90 -15.75 86.11 33.62
CA ILE A 90 -17.00 85.94 34.37
C ILE A 90 -18.09 86.85 33.75
N PRO A 91 -19.37 86.46 33.67
CA PRO A 91 -20.44 87.35 33.18
C PRO A 91 -20.75 88.55 34.09
N ALA A 92 -20.37 88.45 35.37
CA ALA A 92 -20.74 89.38 36.43
C ALA A 92 -20.52 90.88 36.13
N PRO A 93 -19.42 91.35 35.51
CA PRO A 93 -19.25 92.78 35.23
C PRO A 93 -20.28 93.32 34.21
N CYS A 94 -20.68 92.49 33.26
CA CYS A 94 -21.68 92.86 32.24
C CYS A 94 -23.08 92.88 32.86
N VAL A 95 -23.40 91.88 33.71
CA VAL A 95 -24.65 91.81 34.47
C VAL A 95 -24.76 92.98 35.45
N ASN A 96 -23.72 93.24 36.24
CA ASN A 96 -23.69 94.35 37.19
C ASN A 96 -23.76 95.71 36.48
N LYS A 97 -23.11 95.89 35.32
CA LYS A 97 -23.29 97.12 34.52
C LYS A 97 -24.75 97.28 34.04
N MET A 98 -25.39 96.18 33.65
CA MET A 98 -26.80 96.21 33.22
C MET A 98 -27.74 96.50 34.39
N ILE A 99 -27.48 95.92 35.56
CA ILE A 99 -28.17 96.24 36.82
C ILE A 99 -28.00 97.72 37.15
N SER A 100 -26.77 98.28 37.13
CA SER A 100 -26.57 99.71 37.38
C SER A 100 -27.23 100.64 36.34
N HIS A 101 -27.44 100.18 35.11
CA HIS A 101 -28.25 100.92 34.12
C HIS A 101 -29.75 100.84 34.42
N ILE A 102 -30.23 99.74 34.99
CA ILE A 102 -31.62 99.60 35.45
C ILE A 102 -31.82 100.46 36.70
N GLU A 103 -30.89 100.45 37.65
CA GLU A 103 -30.92 101.27 38.88
C GLU A 103 -30.82 102.79 38.56
N ASP A 104 -30.02 103.18 37.55
CA ASP A 104 -29.93 104.57 37.05
C ASP A 104 -31.22 105.03 36.35
N VAL A 105 -31.87 104.17 35.56
CA VAL A 105 -33.18 104.47 34.97
C VAL A 105 -34.29 104.48 36.02
N GLU A 106 -34.27 103.54 36.98
CA GLU A 106 -35.25 103.45 38.06
C GLU A 106 -35.16 104.66 39.01
N SER A 107 -33.95 105.09 39.39
CA SER A 107 -33.75 106.27 40.23
C SER A 107 -34.19 107.56 39.53
N LYS A 108 -33.90 107.72 38.23
CA LYS A 108 -34.46 108.84 37.42
C LYS A 108 -35.98 108.83 37.40
N ILE A 109 -36.61 107.67 37.17
CA ILE A 109 -38.07 107.52 37.21
C ILE A 109 -38.61 107.89 38.61
N GLN A 110 -37.97 107.42 39.69
CA GLN A 110 -38.39 107.75 41.07
C GLN A 110 -38.21 109.23 41.40
N ASP A 111 -37.15 109.89 40.93
CA ASP A 111 -36.93 111.33 41.20
C ASP A 111 -37.86 112.21 40.36
N HIS A 112 -38.18 111.84 39.11
CA HIS A 112 -39.24 112.50 38.35
C HIS A 112 -40.64 112.27 38.96
N LEU A 113 -40.91 111.09 39.53
CA LEU A 113 -42.15 110.85 40.29
C LEU A 113 -42.24 111.74 41.55
N LYS A 114 -41.13 111.96 42.27
CA LYS A 114 -41.08 112.94 43.37
C LYS A 114 -41.26 114.39 42.90
N GLN A 115 -40.75 114.76 41.72
CA GLN A 115 -41.02 116.07 41.11
C GLN A 115 -42.51 116.24 40.77
N ILE A 116 -43.18 115.17 40.33
CA ILE A 116 -44.63 115.15 40.11
C ILE A 116 -45.39 115.24 41.44
N GLU A 117 -45.00 114.48 42.47
CA GLU A 117 -45.64 114.57 43.80
C GLU A 117 -45.48 115.96 44.43
N THR A 118 -44.27 116.55 44.42
CA THR A 118 -44.03 117.89 44.98
C THR A 118 -44.78 119.00 44.23
N SER A 119 -44.84 118.96 42.89
CA SER A 119 -45.67 119.90 42.12
C SER A 119 -47.18 119.67 42.33
N PHE A 120 -47.61 118.44 42.61
CA PHE A 120 -49.00 118.12 42.99
C PHE A 120 -49.35 118.56 44.43
N GLU A 121 -48.38 118.55 45.36
CA GLU A 121 -48.54 119.12 46.71
C GLU A 121 -48.60 120.66 46.68
N GLU A 122 -47.81 121.32 45.81
CA GLU A 122 -47.93 122.76 45.55
C GLU A 122 -49.31 123.11 44.95
N TRP A 123 -49.81 122.33 43.98
CA TRP A 123 -51.18 122.50 43.45
C TRP A 123 -52.26 122.28 44.50
N SER A 124 -52.13 121.24 45.32
CA SER A 124 -53.07 120.90 46.40
C SER A 124 -53.14 121.99 47.48
N SER A 125 -52.07 122.79 47.63
CA SER A 125 -52.00 123.91 48.58
C SER A 125 -52.61 125.21 48.02
N ALA A 126 -52.83 125.33 46.71
CA ALA A 126 -53.22 126.58 46.05
C ALA A 126 -54.73 126.73 45.76
N ALA A 127 -55.52 125.64 45.87
CA ALA A 127 -56.91 125.59 45.41
C ALA A 127 -57.94 125.31 46.52
N SER A 128 -58.09 126.23 47.49
CA SER A 128 -59.08 126.06 48.58
C SER A 128 -59.73 127.38 49.04
N THR A 129 -60.89 127.74 48.47
CA THR A 129 -61.99 128.40 49.20
C THR A 129 -63.32 128.46 48.41
N LYS A 130 -64.43 128.14 49.10
CA LYS A 130 -65.86 128.44 48.81
C LYS A 130 -66.59 127.71 47.66
N ASP A 131 -67.41 126.72 48.05
CA ASP A 131 -68.90 126.80 48.14
C ASP A 131 -69.68 127.40 46.95
N LEU A 132 -70.77 126.81 46.40
CA LEU A 132 -71.92 126.12 47.03
C LEU A 132 -72.70 125.15 46.09
N ARG A 133 -73.34 124.13 46.71
CA ARG A 133 -74.70 123.52 46.48
C ARG A 133 -75.11 122.75 45.20
N GLU A 134 -75.61 121.54 45.48
CA GLU A 134 -76.90 120.90 45.05
C GLU A 134 -77.13 120.62 43.54
N ASP A 135 -76.83 119.42 43.02
CA ASP A 135 -77.59 118.14 43.11
C ASP A 135 -78.68 117.97 42.02
N TRP A 136 -78.94 116.72 41.61
CA TRP A 136 -79.83 116.25 40.50
C TRP A 136 -79.41 116.63 39.05
N GLY A 137 -79.44 115.73 38.05
CA GLY A 137 -79.61 114.27 38.09
C GLY A 137 -79.88 113.63 36.71
N ILE A 138 -79.23 112.48 36.43
CA ILE A 138 -79.56 111.43 35.44
C ILE A 138 -79.74 111.82 33.94
N VAL A 139 -78.91 111.23 33.05
CA VAL A 139 -79.29 110.43 31.84
C VAL A 139 -78.08 110.22 30.92
N THR A 140 -77.72 108.97 30.64
CA THR A 140 -76.84 108.55 29.52
C THR A 140 -77.62 108.48 28.20
N PRO A 141 -77.00 108.82 27.06
CA PRO A 141 -76.54 107.74 26.18
C PRO A 141 -75.18 108.01 25.50
N ALA A 142 -74.63 106.96 24.88
CA ALA A 142 -73.30 106.98 24.26
C ALA A 142 -73.30 107.50 22.80
N LYS A 143 -72.15 108.08 22.40
CA LYS A 143 -71.38 107.54 21.26
C LYS A 143 -69.94 108.03 21.23
N GLU A 144 -69.10 107.31 20.48
CA GLU A 144 -67.70 107.63 20.23
C GLU A 144 -67.58 108.84 19.29
N VAL A 145 -66.68 109.78 19.60
CA VAL A 145 -65.55 110.21 18.74
C VAL A 145 -64.67 111.19 19.54
N LYS A 146 -63.39 111.21 19.19
CA LYS A 146 -62.29 112.03 19.74
C LYS A 146 -62.68 113.45 20.20
N PRO A 147 -62.28 113.88 21.40
CA PRO A 147 -62.06 115.30 21.71
C PRO A 147 -60.83 115.83 20.96
N GLU A 148 -60.82 117.13 20.66
CA GLU A 148 -59.66 117.87 20.17
C GLU A 148 -58.73 118.33 21.32
N GLU A 149 -57.57 118.87 20.95
CA GLU A 149 -56.56 119.35 21.88
C GLU A 149 -56.91 120.76 22.42
N GLU A 150 -57.61 120.83 23.56
CA GLU A 150 -57.50 122.02 24.42
C GLU A 150 -56.22 121.95 25.27
N ARG A 151 -55.51 123.07 25.34
CA ARG A 151 -54.12 123.10 25.83
C ARG A 151 -54.07 123.32 27.34
N ASP A 152 -53.12 122.65 28.00
CA ASP A 152 -52.49 123.17 29.21
C ASP A 152 -51.00 123.42 28.93
N GLU A 153 -50.67 124.65 28.53
CA GLU A 153 -49.31 125.06 28.15
C GLU A 153 -48.43 125.30 29.38
N LYS A 154 -48.12 124.23 30.13
CA LYS A 154 -47.26 124.34 31.33
C LYS A 154 -46.44 123.11 31.76
N CYS A 155 -46.15 122.16 30.87
CA CYS A 155 -45.03 121.20 31.06
C CYS A 155 -44.60 120.48 29.75
N PRO A 156 -43.98 121.18 28.77
CA PRO A 156 -43.46 120.52 27.57
C PRO A 156 -42.20 119.68 27.84
N GLU A 157 -41.28 120.19 28.66
CA GLU A 157 -39.97 119.61 28.94
C GLU A 157 -40.11 118.25 29.66
N LEU A 158 -40.88 118.20 30.75
CA LEU A 158 -41.13 116.98 31.53
C LEU A 158 -41.72 115.84 30.69
N LYS A 159 -42.57 116.18 29.71
CA LYS A 159 -43.18 115.20 28.79
C LYS A 159 -42.16 114.66 27.80
N GLN A 160 -41.27 115.51 27.29
CA GLN A 160 -40.21 115.13 26.36
C GLN A 160 -39.12 114.30 27.07
N GLU A 161 -38.75 114.65 28.31
CA GLU A 161 -37.83 113.85 29.14
C GLU A 161 -38.41 112.47 29.45
N MET A 162 -39.68 112.38 29.89
CA MET A 162 -40.38 111.11 30.09
C MET A 162 -40.42 110.26 28.82
N GLU A 163 -40.65 110.86 27.64
CA GLU A 163 -40.64 110.15 26.35
C GLU A 163 -39.24 109.66 25.95
N THR A 164 -38.17 110.39 26.31
CA THR A 164 -36.79 109.88 26.16
C THR A 164 -36.47 108.73 27.12
N LEU A 165 -36.86 108.80 28.39
CA LEU A 165 -36.66 107.71 29.36
C LEU A 165 -37.45 106.45 28.98
N LEU A 166 -38.69 106.60 28.50
CA LEU A 166 -39.46 105.48 27.93
C LEU A 166 -38.79 104.91 26.67
N SER A 167 -38.19 105.75 25.83
CA SER A 167 -37.44 105.30 24.65
C SER A 167 -36.17 104.53 25.03
N GLU A 168 -35.42 105.00 26.03
CA GLU A 168 -34.26 104.28 26.58
C GLU A 168 -34.68 102.95 27.21
N ALA A 169 -35.74 102.92 28.01
CA ALA A 169 -36.28 101.70 28.60
C ALA A 169 -36.75 100.68 27.54
N ILE A 170 -37.44 101.14 26.48
CA ILE A 170 -37.85 100.30 25.35
C ILE A 170 -36.63 99.75 24.59
N HIS A 171 -35.57 100.56 24.41
CA HIS A 171 -34.33 100.12 23.78
C HIS A 171 -33.57 99.12 24.67
N LEU A 172 -33.55 99.34 25.99
CA LEU A 172 -32.96 98.45 26.99
C LEU A 172 -33.67 97.08 26.97
N ILE A 173 -35.01 97.05 27.05
CA ILE A 173 -35.83 95.84 26.97
C ILE A 173 -35.58 95.07 25.68
N LYS A 174 -35.56 95.75 24.51
CA LYS A 174 -35.22 95.11 23.22
C LYS A 174 -33.81 94.50 23.21
N SER A 175 -32.84 95.17 23.84
CA SER A 175 -31.47 94.66 23.95
C SER A 175 -31.36 93.47 24.92
N LEU A 176 -32.15 93.45 26.00
CA LEU A 176 -32.22 92.32 26.92
C LEU A 176 -32.89 91.10 26.29
N GLU A 177 -33.94 91.29 25.49
CA GLU A 177 -34.64 90.18 24.83
C GLU A 177 -33.80 89.55 23.69
N THR A 178 -33.01 90.35 22.98
CA THR A 178 -32.04 89.83 22.00
C THR A 178 -30.92 89.05 22.67
N ASP A 179 -30.29 89.62 23.71
CA ASP A 179 -29.25 88.92 24.49
C ASP A 179 -29.82 87.63 25.16
N ARG A 180 -31.11 87.60 25.58
CA ARG A 180 -31.82 86.40 26.08
C ARG A 180 -32.00 85.34 25.00
N ALA A 181 -32.44 85.72 23.80
CA ALA A 181 -32.65 84.80 22.69
C ALA A 181 -31.33 84.16 22.22
N GLU A 182 -30.24 84.93 22.11
CA GLU A 182 -28.92 84.41 21.79
C GLU A 182 -28.40 83.42 22.86
N ALA A 183 -28.58 83.74 24.15
CA ALA A 183 -28.21 82.84 25.24
C ALA A 183 -28.99 81.51 25.21
N GLU A 184 -30.29 81.55 24.89
CA GLU A 184 -31.10 80.35 24.67
C GLU A 184 -30.62 79.51 23.49
N GLU A 185 -30.30 80.13 22.36
CA GLU A 185 -29.77 79.40 21.21
C GLU A 185 -28.39 78.77 21.51
N ALA A 186 -27.50 79.51 22.17
CA ALA A 186 -26.22 78.99 22.61
C ALA A 186 -26.42 77.77 23.52
N LEU A 187 -27.34 77.84 24.48
CA LEU A 187 -27.68 76.74 25.38
C LEU A 187 -28.28 75.53 24.61
N LYS A 188 -29.11 75.76 23.59
CA LYS A 188 -29.61 74.71 22.67
C LYS A 188 -28.46 74.06 21.87
N ARG A 189 -27.50 74.85 21.35
CA ARG A 189 -26.27 74.39 20.68
C ARG A 189 -25.35 73.58 21.62
N HIS A 190 -25.19 74.00 22.87
CA HIS A 190 -24.44 73.25 23.89
C HIS A 190 -25.13 71.92 24.26
N ARG A 191 -26.46 71.90 24.42
CA ARG A 191 -27.22 70.66 24.68
C ARG A 191 -27.09 69.65 23.54
N SER A 192 -27.14 70.10 22.27
CA SER A 192 -26.98 69.21 21.11
C SER A 192 -25.52 68.73 20.94
N ARG A 193 -24.53 69.60 21.18
CA ARG A 193 -23.10 69.20 21.25
C ARG A 193 -22.86 68.15 22.34
N ARG A 194 -23.45 68.30 23.53
CA ARG A 194 -23.35 67.31 24.62
C ARG A 194 -23.92 65.95 24.19
N LYS A 195 -25.13 65.92 23.60
CA LYS A 195 -25.71 64.66 23.05
C LYS A 195 -24.77 63.98 22.04
N LYS A 196 -24.20 64.74 21.09
CA LYS A 196 -23.25 64.21 20.09
C LYS A 196 -21.93 63.70 20.70
N ILE A 197 -21.47 64.29 21.80
CA ILE A 197 -20.26 63.84 22.51
C ILE A 197 -20.56 62.56 23.29
N ASN A 198 -21.66 62.52 24.07
CA ASN A 198 -22.09 61.33 24.78
C ASN A 198 -22.22 60.14 23.81
N MET A 199 -22.97 60.28 22.71
CA MET A 199 -23.13 59.20 21.71
C MET A 199 -21.79 58.64 21.17
N LYS A 200 -20.73 59.46 21.09
CA LYS A 200 -19.38 59.00 20.73
C LYS A 200 -18.66 58.29 21.88
N ILE A 201 -18.79 58.78 23.12
CA ILE A 201 -18.26 58.10 24.30
C ILE A 201 -18.97 56.75 24.49
N ASP A 202 -20.28 56.71 24.35
CA ASP A 202 -21.12 55.52 24.47
C ASP A 202 -20.71 54.46 23.43
N SER A 203 -20.64 54.82 22.15
CA SER A 203 -20.18 53.91 21.08
C SER A 203 -18.72 53.47 21.22
N TRP A 204 -17.81 54.34 21.66
CA TRP A 204 -16.43 53.94 21.96
C TRP A 204 -16.34 53.02 23.18
N SER A 205 -17.22 53.19 24.18
CA SER A 205 -17.28 52.32 25.35
C SER A 205 -17.81 50.93 24.98
N ILE A 206 -18.85 50.86 24.14
CA ILE A 206 -19.40 49.60 23.61
C ILE A 206 -18.33 48.88 22.79
N TRP A 207 -17.67 49.57 21.85
CA TRP A 207 -16.58 49.00 21.05
C TRP A 207 -15.43 48.48 21.91
N LYS A 208 -15.02 49.24 22.94
CA LYS A 208 -13.97 48.82 23.90
C LYS A 208 -14.39 47.61 24.75
N LEU A 209 -15.67 47.49 25.11
CA LEU A 209 -16.19 46.44 25.98
C LEU A 209 -16.61 45.15 25.24
N GLN A 210 -16.87 45.22 23.93
CA GLN A 210 -17.35 44.10 23.12
C GLN A 210 -16.34 43.69 22.04
N GLU A 211 -15.98 44.58 21.13
CA GLU A 211 -15.13 44.23 19.98
C GLU A 211 -13.69 43.92 20.37
N ILE A 212 -13.10 44.63 21.34
CA ILE A 212 -11.72 44.32 21.78
C ILE A 212 -11.64 42.92 22.44
N PRO A 213 -12.47 42.56 23.43
CA PRO A 213 -12.49 41.18 23.95
C PRO A 213 -12.80 40.13 22.88
N LEU A 214 -13.72 40.39 21.95
CA LEU A 214 -14.04 39.45 20.88
C LEU A 214 -12.90 39.28 19.87
N ALA A 215 -12.12 40.32 19.58
CA ALA A 215 -10.92 40.22 18.74
C ALA A 215 -9.83 39.39 19.43
N VAL A 216 -9.53 39.69 20.70
CA VAL A 216 -8.55 38.95 21.50
C VAL A 216 -8.97 37.49 21.70
N GLN A 217 -10.26 37.23 21.89
CA GLN A 217 -10.79 35.87 21.96
C GLN A 217 -10.64 35.13 20.63
N LYS A 218 -10.92 35.76 19.48
CA LYS A 218 -10.70 35.15 18.15
C LYS A 218 -9.23 34.82 17.89
N GLU A 219 -8.30 35.67 18.29
CA GLU A 219 -6.85 35.38 18.23
C GLU A 219 -6.50 34.18 19.12
N HIS A 220 -6.96 34.15 20.37
CA HIS A 220 -6.75 32.99 21.25
C HIS A 220 -7.39 31.69 20.71
N GLU A 221 -8.58 31.76 20.11
CA GLU A 221 -9.26 30.62 19.49
C GLU A 221 -8.58 30.14 18.19
N ALA A 222 -7.88 31.02 17.47
CA ALA A 222 -7.01 30.65 16.36
C ALA A 222 -5.75 29.93 16.87
N TYR A 223 -4.97 30.59 17.72
CA TYR A 223 -3.73 30.01 18.28
C TYR A 223 -3.99 28.72 19.06
N LEU A 224 -5.16 28.55 19.70
CA LEU A 224 -5.51 27.30 20.38
C LEU A 224 -5.68 26.13 19.41
N ARG A 225 -6.21 26.35 18.20
CA ARG A 225 -6.29 25.31 17.14
C ARG A 225 -4.90 24.90 16.71
N ASP A 226 -4.05 25.88 16.38
CA ASP A 226 -2.66 25.65 15.96
C ASP A 226 -1.87 24.89 17.05
N ILE A 227 -2.05 25.25 18.32
CA ILE A 227 -1.43 24.58 19.47
C ILE A 227 -1.94 23.13 19.63
N ILE A 228 -3.22 22.85 19.36
CA ILE A 228 -3.78 21.50 19.40
C ILE A 228 -3.27 20.66 18.22
N GLU A 229 -3.20 21.21 17.01
CA GLU A 229 -2.66 20.55 15.82
C GLU A 229 -1.16 20.24 15.98
N LEU A 230 -0.36 21.20 16.47
CA LEU A 230 1.05 20.99 16.79
C LEU A 230 1.25 19.94 17.89
N ARG A 231 0.38 19.89 18.92
CA ARG A 231 0.41 18.82 19.94
C ARG A 231 0.10 17.47 19.33
N TRP A 232 -0.91 17.37 18.46
CA TRP A 232 -1.25 16.14 17.76
C TRP A 232 -0.11 15.63 16.87
N HIS A 233 0.53 16.53 16.11
CA HIS A 233 1.72 16.19 15.33
C HIS A 233 2.91 15.75 16.20
N LEU A 234 3.15 16.37 17.35
CA LEU A 234 4.21 15.95 18.28
C LEU A 234 3.91 14.56 18.88
N GLU A 235 2.65 14.27 19.19
CA GLU A 235 2.21 12.95 19.68
C GLU A 235 2.36 11.87 18.59
N ASP A 236 1.94 12.15 17.35
CA ASP A 236 2.15 11.28 16.18
C ASP A 236 3.64 10.99 15.95
N LYS A 237 4.50 12.02 15.95
CA LYS A 237 5.95 11.84 15.78
C LYS A 237 6.59 11.10 16.96
N SER A 238 6.12 11.31 18.18
CA SER A 238 6.53 10.54 19.37
C SER A 238 6.16 9.05 19.24
N GLN A 239 4.97 8.73 18.75
CA GLN A 239 4.54 7.34 18.51
C GLN A 239 5.31 6.68 17.35
N GLN A 240 5.52 7.40 16.24
CA GLN A 240 6.34 6.92 15.12
C GLN A 240 7.80 6.66 15.56
N LEU A 241 8.38 7.56 16.35
CA LEU A 241 9.74 7.40 16.89
C LEU A 241 9.84 6.14 17.76
N LYS A 242 8.90 5.92 18.70
CA LYS A 242 8.86 4.69 19.52
C LYS A 242 8.73 3.42 18.67
N GLN A 243 7.89 3.44 17.64
CA GLN A 243 7.75 2.30 16.71
C GLN A 243 9.05 2.01 15.95
N VAL A 244 9.79 3.06 15.56
CA VAL A 244 11.10 2.93 14.90
C VAL A 244 12.17 2.43 15.88
N GLU A 245 12.18 2.89 17.13
CA GLU A 245 13.08 2.39 18.18
C GLU A 245 12.81 0.91 18.52
N GLU A 246 11.54 0.52 18.64
CA GLU A 246 11.15 -0.88 18.80
C GLU A 246 11.57 -1.76 17.62
N GLN A 247 11.42 -1.28 16.38
CA GLN A 247 11.89 -2.00 15.20
C GLN A 247 13.41 -2.09 15.18
N LYS A 248 14.11 -0.99 15.51
CA LYS A 248 15.57 -0.95 15.62
C LYS A 248 16.07 -1.99 16.63
N GLY A 249 15.48 -2.08 17.82
CA GLY A 249 15.85 -3.09 18.82
C GLY A 249 15.67 -4.52 18.31
N LYS A 250 14.57 -4.80 17.59
CA LYS A 250 14.33 -6.11 16.94
C LYS A 250 15.37 -6.43 15.85
N TRP A 251 15.84 -5.42 15.11
CA TRP A 251 16.94 -5.57 14.14
C TRP A 251 18.31 -5.73 14.83
N GLU A 252 18.58 -5.02 15.92
CA GLU A 252 19.82 -5.15 16.71
C GLU A 252 19.91 -6.54 17.36
N GLU A 253 18.81 -7.08 17.90
CA GLU A 253 18.72 -8.48 18.34
C GLU A 253 18.97 -9.50 17.22
N ALA A 254 18.39 -9.28 16.04
CA ALA A 254 18.57 -10.17 14.90
C ALA A 254 20.02 -10.13 14.39
N ASN A 255 20.63 -8.95 14.35
CA ASN A 255 22.03 -8.77 13.96
C ASN A 255 22.98 -9.39 14.99
N ALA A 256 22.68 -9.32 16.29
CA ALA A 256 23.47 -9.99 17.33
C ALA A 256 23.42 -11.53 17.20
N LYS A 257 22.26 -12.10 16.83
CA LYS A 257 22.12 -13.54 16.53
C LYS A 257 22.93 -13.94 15.29
N LEU A 258 22.81 -13.17 14.20
CA LEU A 258 23.59 -13.40 12.98
C LEU A 258 25.10 -13.24 13.21
N GLN A 259 25.54 -12.32 14.08
CA GLN A 259 26.95 -12.22 14.46
C GLN A 259 27.41 -13.47 15.22
N ALA A 260 26.63 -13.97 16.18
CA ALA A 260 26.95 -15.22 16.88
C ALA A 260 27.00 -16.44 15.95
N ASP A 261 26.12 -16.52 14.94
CA ASP A 261 26.16 -17.56 13.91
C ASP A 261 27.43 -17.42 13.02
N VAL A 262 27.84 -16.19 12.68
CA VAL A 262 29.08 -15.90 11.92
C VAL A 262 30.32 -16.24 12.74
N ASP A 263 30.33 -15.90 14.03
CA ASP A 263 31.44 -16.19 14.95
C ASP A 263 31.60 -17.71 15.11
N TYR A 264 30.49 -18.44 15.34
CA TYR A 264 30.45 -19.91 15.36
C TYR A 264 30.97 -20.53 14.06
N MET A 265 30.54 -20.04 12.89
CA MET A 265 31.04 -20.50 11.60
C MET A 265 32.53 -20.20 11.41
N THR A 266 33.04 -19.10 11.99
CA THR A 266 34.45 -18.71 11.95
C THR A 266 35.31 -19.58 12.87
N GLU A 267 34.81 -19.95 14.05
CA GLU A 267 35.47 -20.92 14.95
C GLU A 267 35.55 -22.32 14.33
N HIS A 268 34.52 -22.74 13.60
CA HIS A 268 34.47 -24.08 12.98
C HIS A 268 35.14 -24.18 11.60
N ALA A 269 35.32 -23.09 10.87
CA ALA A 269 36.04 -23.06 9.58
C ALA A 269 37.43 -23.75 9.62
N PRO A 270 38.37 -23.41 10.54
CA PRO A 270 39.70 -24.04 10.56
C PRO A 270 39.66 -25.53 10.92
N LEU A 271 38.63 -26.01 11.60
CA LEU A 271 38.42 -27.44 11.85
C LEU A 271 37.96 -28.16 10.58
N LEU A 272 37.15 -27.50 9.75
CA LEU A 272 36.75 -28.00 8.44
C LEU A 272 37.94 -28.04 7.47
N ASP A 273 38.76 -26.99 7.44
CA ASP A 273 39.98 -26.92 6.63
C ASP A 273 41.00 -27.98 7.07
N SER A 274 41.22 -28.16 8.38
CA SER A 274 42.09 -29.22 8.91
C SER A 274 41.61 -30.61 8.51
N LYS A 275 40.28 -30.85 8.49
CA LYS A 275 39.71 -32.12 8.03
C LYS A 275 39.89 -32.31 6.52
N TRP A 276 39.70 -31.25 5.73
CA TRP A 276 39.90 -31.28 4.28
C TRP A 276 41.36 -31.55 3.90
N ILE A 277 42.31 -30.95 4.62
CA ILE A 277 43.75 -31.23 4.45
C ILE A 277 44.06 -32.71 4.75
N GLN A 278 43.53 -33.27 5.83
CA GLN A 278 43.71 -34.69 6.17
C GLN A 278 43.11 -35.63 5.11
N GLU A 279 41.93 -35.31 4.57
CA GLU A 279 41.31 -36.07 3.47
C GLU A 279 42.13 -35.96 2.17
N LEU A 280 42.71 -34.79 1.88
CA LEU A 280 43.60 -34.58 0.73
C LEU A 280 44.93 -35.34 0.87
N GLU A 281 45.52 -35.36 2.08
CA GLU A 281 46.73 -36.14 2.40
C GLU A 281 46.47 -37.64 2.25
N ALA A 282 45.39 -38.17 2.81
CA ALA A 282 44.98 -39.56 2.66
C ALA A 282 44.70 -39.95 1.20
N LEU A 283 44.11 -39.05 0.40
CA LEU A 283 43.92 -39.26 -1.04
C LEU A 283 45.27 -39.31 -1.78
N ASN A 284 46.24 -38.49 -1.38
CA ASN A 284 47.57 -38.46 -1.99
C ASN A 284 48.45 -39.66 -1.59
N GLU A 285 48.30 -40.16 -0.35
CA GLU A 285 48.80 -41.47 0.10
C GLU A 285 48.26 -42.61 -0.79
N TYR A 286 46.95 -42.63 -1.03
CA TYR A 286 46.30 -43.64 -1.88
C TYR A 286 46.82 -43.57 -3.33
N LYS A 287 46.97 -42.37 -3.90
CA LYS A 287 47.59 -42.19 -5.23
C LYS A 287 49.02 -42.74 -5.28
N ARG A 288 49.82 -42.51 -4.24
CA ARG A 288 51.21 -43.00 -4.13
C ARG A 288 51.25 -44.54 -4.16
N LYS A 289 50.45 -45.17 -3.30
CA LYS A 289 50.27 -46.64 -3.24
C LYS A 289 49.74 -47.21 -4.56
N ASN A 290 48.84 -46.52 -5.26
CA ASN A 290 48.36 -46.94 -6.57
C ASN A 290 49.44 -46.85 -7.66
N ILE A 291 50.34 -45.86 -7.61
CA ILE A 291 51.51 -45.79 -8.52
C ILE A 291 52.50 -46.93 -8.22
N GLU A 292 52.75 -47.23 -6.96
CA GLU A 292 53.59 -48.37 -6.53
C GLU A 292 53.02 -49.71 -7.04
N VAL A 293 51.72 -49.95 -6.83
CA VAL A 293 51.02 -51.15 -7.32
C VAL A 293 51.01 -51.23 -8.85
N MET A 294 50.81 -50.11 -9.55
CA MET A 294 50.90 -50.08 -11.02
C MET A 294 52.33 -50.32 -11.54
N GLY A 295 53.36 -49.96 -10.76
CA GLY A 295 54.76 -50.30 -11.06
C GLY A 295 55.01 -51.80 -10.92
N LEU A 296 54.60 -52.40 -9.80
CA LEU A 296 54.70 -53.85 -9.58
C LEU A 296 53.90 -54.65 -10.61
N TYR A 297 52.70 -54.20 -10.99
CA TYR A 297 51.90 -54.82 -12.03
C TYR A 297 52.63 -54.85 -13.39
N LYS A 298 53.28 -53.74 -13.78
CA LYS A 298 54.08 -53.68 -15.01
C LYS A 298 55.27 -54.64 -14.96
N GLN A 299 56.03 -54.64 -13.87
CA GLN A 299 57.16 -55.55 -13.72
C GLN A 299 56.73 -57.03 -13.84
N VAL A 300 55.66 -57.43 -13.16
CA VAL A 300 55.12 -58.80 -13.24
C VAL A 300 54.57 -59.12 -14.63
N HIS A 301 54.05 -58.14 -15.37
CA HIS A 301 53.61 -58.31 -16.75
C HIS A 301 54.80 -58.45 -17.72
N GLU A 302 55.87 -57.69 -17.53
CA GLU A 302 57.11 -57.75 -18.30
C GLU A 302 57.82 -59.10 -18.08
N GLU A 303 57.95 -59.55 -16.82
CA GLU A 303 58.43 -60.89 -16.45
C GLU A 303 57.57 -62.03 -17.07
N LEU A 304 56.24 -61.82 -17.17
CA LEU A 304 55.34 -62.76 -17.83
C LEU A 304 55.54 -62.80 -19.35
N GLU A 305 55.81 -61.68 -20.01
CA GLU A 305 56.11 -61.66 -21.45
C GLU A 305 57.47 -62.30 -21.76
N GLU A 306 58.50 -62.03 -20.96
CA GLU A 306 59.81 -62.70 -21.09
C GLU A 306 59.71 -64.22 -20.89
N THR A 307 58.92 -64.69 -19.93
CA THR A 307 58.69 -66.13 -19.73
C THR A 307 57.83 -66.76 -20.84
N ILE A 308 56.99 -65.98 -21.52
CA ILE A 308 56.26 -66.42 -22.72
C ILE A 308 57.21 -66.52 -23.94
N GLU A 309 58.09 -65.55 -24.18
CA GLU A 309 59.03 -65.57 -25.31
C GLU A 309 60.16 -66.60 -25.14
N SER A 310 60.72 -66.74 -23.94
CA SER A 310 61.67 -67.83 -23.65
C SER A 310 61.04 -69.21 -23.83
N ARG A 311 59.74 -69.38 -23.51
CA ARG A 311 58.99 -70.61 -23.81
C ARG A 311 58.74 -70.80 -25.32
N LYS A 312 58.46 -69.74 -26.08
CA LYS A 312 58.28 -69.81 -27.55
C LYS A 312 59.57 -70.20 -28.25
N THR A 313 60.69 -69.56 -27.90
CA THR A 313 62.02 -69.86 -28.46
C THR A 313 62.49 -71.27 -28.08
N ALA A 314 62.34 -71.70 -26.82
CA ALA A 314 62.63 -73.08 -26.42
C ALA A 314 61.78 -74.11 -27.21
N LYS A 315 60.50 -73.81 -27.49
CA LYS A 315 59.65 -74.65 -28.33
C LYS A 315 60.12 -74.72 -29.79
N LEU A 316 60.57 -73.61 -30.38
CA LEU A 316 61.12 -73.57 -31.73
C LEU A 316 62.41 -74.39 -31.84
N ASN A 317 63.33 -74.23 -30.89
CA ASN A 317 64.58 -75.00 -30.84
C ASN A 317 64.29 -76.52 -30.72
N ALA A 318 63.28 -76.91 -29.93
CA ALA A 318 62.83 -78.30 -29.79
C ALA A 318 62.00 -78.84 -30.99
N ILE A 319 61.72 -78.00 -31.99
CA ILE A 319 61.21 -78.41 -33.30
C ILE A 319 62.40 -78.57 -34.27
N GLN A 320 63.30 -77.58 -34.34
CA GLN A 320 64.50 -77.64 -35.19
C GLN A 320 65.37 -78.87 -34.89
N LEU A 321 65.68 -79.13 -33.60
CA LEU A 321 66.48 -80.29 -33.20
C LEU A 321 65.83 -81.63 -33.62
N ARG A 322 64.49 -81.68 -33.66
CA ARG A 322 63.75 -82.86 -34.13
C ARG A 322 63.86 -83.03 -35.63
N GLU A 323 63.72 -81.95 -36.40
CA GLU A 323 63.90 -81.97 -37.86
C GLU A 323 65.34 -82.35 -38.24
N GLU A 324 66.34 -81.96 -37.45
CA GLU A 324 67.74 -82.40 -37.59
C GLU A 324 67.88 -83.90 -37.31
N MET A 325 67.37 -84.39 -36.18
CA MET A 325 67.35 -85.83 -35.87
C MET A 325 66.61 -86.66 -36.93
N GLU A 326 65.50 -86.17 -37.48
CA GLU A 326 64.75 -86.83 -38.55
C GLU A 326 65.54 -86.89 -39.87
N LYS A 327 66.31 -85.84 -40.20
CA LYS A 327 67.23 -85.85 -41.35
C LYS A 327 68.36 -86.87 -41.15
N ASP A 328 68.94 -86.95 -39.96
CA ASP A 328 70.00 -87.93 -39.67
C ASP A 328 69.49 -89.38 -39.66
N ILE A 329 68.27 -89.61 -39.17
CA ILE A 329 67.59 -90.91 -39.29
C ILE A 329 67.32 -91.27 -40.76
N ALA A 330 66.96 -90.30 -41.61
CA ALA A 330 66.81 -90.53 -43.04
C ALA A 330 68.16 -90.83 -43.73
N ASN A 331 69.21 -90.08 -43.43
CA ASN A 331 70.56 -90.26 -43.98
C ASN A 331 71.15 -91.63 -43.61
N THR A 332 71.06 -92.02 -42.33
CA THR A 332 71.52 -93.33 -41.85
C THR A 332 70.71 -94.48 -42.44
N LYS A 333 69.40 -94.30 -42.66
CA LYS A 333 68.58 -95.28 -43.38
C LYS A 333 69.05 -95.46 -44.83
N ILE A 334 69.36 -94.37 -45.54
CA ILE A 334 69.88 -94.42 -46.92
C ILE A 334 71.23 -95.16 -46.98
N SER A 335 72.15 -94.92 -46.04
CA SER A 335 73.44 -95.62 -46.02
C SER A 335 73.29 -97.11 -45.71
N ILE A 336 72.39 -97.50 -44.79
CA ILE A 336 72.03 -98.90 -44.53
C ILE A 336 71.46 -99.56 -45.80
N GLU A 337 70.60 -98.86 -46.56
CA GLU A 337 70.05 -99.38 -47.82
C GLU A 337 71.14 -99.56 -48.90
N ALA A 338 72.19 -98.74 -48.89
CA ALA A 338 73.35 -98.87 -49.76
C ALA A 338 74.21 -100.09 -49.38
N TYR A 339 74.57 -100.24 -48.09
CA TYR A 339 75.35 -101.39 -47.63
C TYR A 339 74.64 -102.73 -47.88
N LYS A 340 73.30 -102.81 -47.73
CA LYS A 340 72.53 -104.01 -48.14
C LYS A 340 72.71 -104.35 -49.62
N LYS A 341 72.68 -103.35 -50.51
CA LYS A 341 72.89 -103.56 -51.96
C LYS A 341 74.30 -104.04 -52.26
N GLU A 342 75.29 -103.61 -51.49
CA GLU A 342 76.69 -104.02 -51.63
C GLU A 342 76.92 -105.46 -51.13
N ILE A 343 76.36 -105.82 -49.96
CA ILE A 343 76.33 -107.20 -49.45
C ILE A 343 75.67 -108.14 -50.48
N ASN A 344 74.57 -107.73 -51.11
CA ASN A 344 73.91 -108.53 -52.15
C ASN A 344 74.81 -108.76 -53.38
N LYS A 345 75.62 -107.77 -53.79
CA LYS A 345 76.62 -107.96 -54.87
C LYS A 345 77.70 -108.96 -54.47
N LEU A 346 78.24 -108.84 -53.25
CA LEU A 346 79.26 -109.77 -52.73
C LEU A 346 78.71 -111.20 -52.60
N SER A 347 77.45 -111.35 -52.17
CA SER A 347 76.75 -112.65 -52.15
C SER A 347 76.64 -113.25 -53.55
N HIS A 348 76.29 -112.46 -54.56
CA HIS A 348 76.21 -112.92 -55.95
C HIS A 348 77.59 -113.31 -56.52
N LEU A 349 78.66 -112.64 -56.07
CA LEU A 349 80.04 -112.98 -56.40
C LEU A 349 80.49 -114.30 -55.74
N GLY A 350 80.09 -114.52 -54.47
CA GLY A 350 80.34 -115.77 -53.75
C GLY A 350 79.63 -116.98 -54.38
N VAL A 351 78.41 -116.79 -54.88
CA VAL A 351 77.70 -117.80 -55.68
C VAL A 351 78.48 -118.11 -56.97
N HIS A 352 78.88 -117.08 -57.74
CA HIS A 352 79.67 -117.27 -58.96
C HIS A 352 80.95 -118.09 -58.73
N TYR A 353 81.75 -117.74 -57.72
CA TYR A 353 82.95 -118.52 -57.41
C TYR A 353 82.64 -119.95 -56.94
N SER A 354 81.54 -120.16 -56.23
CA SER A 354 81.09 -121.50 -55.83
C SER A 354 80.73 -122.36 -57.05
N THR A 355 80.06 -121.78 -58.06
CA THR A 355 79.77 -122.46 -59.33
C THR A 355 81.05 -122.81 -60.09
N SER A 356 81.98 -121.87 -60.27
CA SER A 356 83.23 -122.15 -61.00
C SER A 356 84.14 -123.15 -60.28
N ILE A 357 84.12 -123.22 -58.95
CA ILE A 357 84.82 -124.27 -58.19
C ILE A 357 84.20 -125.64 -58.45
N HIS A 358 82.88 -125.73 -58.58
CA HIS A 358 82.18 -126.97 -58.91
C HIS A 358 82.46 -127.44 -60.35
N GLU A 359 82.49 -126.51 -61.31
CA GLU A 359 82.87 -126.77 -62.71
C GLU A 359 84.31 -127.29 -62.82
N ILE A 360 85.25 -126.73 -62.04
CA ILE A 360 86.64 -127.22 -61.98
C ILE A 360 86.71 -128.62 -61.36
N TRP A 361 85.89 -128.94 -60.37
CA TRP A 361 85.82 -130.30 -59.79
C TRP A 361 85.40 -131.35 -60.82
N SER A 362 84.32 -131.11 -61.58
CA SER A 362 83.91 -132.05 -62.65
C SER A 362 85.00 -132.25 -63.71
N ASN A 363 85.70 -131.18 -64.10
CA ASN A 363 86.82 -131.29 -65.04
C ASN A 363 88.02 -132.08 -64.49
N ILE A 364 88.21 -132.18 -63.17
CA ILE A 364 89.28 -133.02 -62.58
C ILE A 364 88.85 -134.49 -62.59
N GLU A 365 87.61 -134.78 -62.21
CA GLU A 365 87.06 -136.13 -62.13
C GLU A 365 87.02 -136.81 -63.52
N GLU A 366 86.60 -136.08 -64.57
CA GLU A 366 86.68 -136.55 -65.97
C GLU A 366 88.12 -136.81 -66.47
N ASN A 367 89.12 -136.13 -65.91
CA ASN A 367 90.53 -136.31 -66.29
C ASN A 367 91.22 -137.46 -65.52
N GLU A 368 90.80 -137.80 -64.29
CA GLU A 368 91.34 -138.96 -63.59
C GLU A 368 90.92 -140.29 -64.25
N GLU A 369 89.66 -140.42 -64.70
CA GLU A 369 89.22 -141.63 -65.42
C GLU A 369 90.02 -141.83 -66.73
N ALA A 370 90.14 -140.77 -67.54
CA ALA A 370 90.84 -140.81 -68.83
C ALA A 370 92.33 -141.23 -68.74
N VAL A 371 93.00 -140.96 -67.62
CA VAL A 371 94.40 -141.36 -67.40
C VAL A 371 94.54 -142.85 -67.07
N THR A 372 93.50 -143.51 -66.56
CA THR A 372 93.58 -144.94 -66.19
C THR A 372 93.47 -145.92 -67.36
N GLU A 373 92.79 -145.56 -68.46
CA GLU A 373 92.73 -146.41 -69.67
C GLU A 373 93.98 -146.31 -70.55
N VAL A 374 94.59 -145.12 -70.65
CA VAL A 374 95.75 -144.88 -71.55
C VAL A 374 97.02 -145.66 -71.14
N LEU A 375 97.09 -146.19 -69.92
CA LEU A 375 98.20 -147.02 -69.44
C LEU A 375 98.16 -148.49 -69.88
N LYS A 376 97.21 -148.90 -70.74
CA LYS A 376 97.14 -150.26 -71.30
C LYS A 376 97.15 -150.24 -72.84
N GLU A 377 98.19 -150.84 -73.41
CA GLU A 377 98.40 -151.13 -74.84
C GLU A 377 98.53 -149.87 -75.75
N THR A 378 99.72 -149.49 -76.20
CA THR A 378 100.47 -150.11 -77.33
C THR A 378 101.69 -149.22 -77.69
N LYS A 379 102.75 -149.60 -78.43
CA LYS A 379 103.24 -150.85 -79.08
C LYS A 379 104.77 -150.75 -79.28
N ILE A 380 105.41 -151.80 -79.82
CA ILE A 380 106.88 -151.98 -79.91
C ILE A 380 107.40 -151.69 -81.36
N SER A 381 108.44 -150.84 -81.52
CA SER A 381 109.45 -150.66 -82.63
C SER A 381 109.01 -150.76 -84.12
N THR A 382 109.48 -150.02 -85.15
CA THR A 382 110.81 -149.52 -85.59
C THR A 382 110.66 -148.33 -86.61
N ASN A 383 111.72 -147.91 -87.33
CA ASN A 383 111.81 -146.65 -88.12
C ASN A 383 111.53 -146.68 -89.65
N GLU A 384 111.34 -145.46 -90.20
CA GLU A 384 111.47 -144.96 -91.61
C GLU A 384 110.25 -144.90 -92.58
N LEU A 385 110.39 -144.00 -93.59
CA LEU A 385 109.76 -143.99 -94.94
C LEU A 385 108.39 -143.30 -95.26
N SER A 386 107.97 -142.17 -94.64
CA SER A 386 106.70 -141.48 -95.03
C SER A 386 106.61 -139.93 -94.98
N SER A 387 107.72 -139.21 -94.86
CA SER A 387 107.74 -137.78 -94.43
C SER A 387 107.34 -136.68 -95.46
N LEU A 388 106.91 -137.01 -96.69
CA LEU A 388 106.78 -136.01 -97.79
C LEU A 388 105.36 -135.63 -98.24
N SER A 389 104.29 -136.32 -97.82
CA SER A 389 102.95 -136.12 -98.41
C SER A 389 102.20 -134.84 -98.00
N LYS A 390 102.67 -134.06 -97.01
CA LYS A 390 101.85 -133.03 -96.33
C LYS A 390 101.96 -131.59 -96.87
N LYS A 391 102.85 -131.28 -97.81
CA LYS A 391 103.11 -129.87 -98.23
C LYS A 391 102.21 -129.31 -99.34
N LEU A 392 101.26 -130.09 -99.89
CA LEU A 392 100.53 -129.69 -101.10
C LEU A 392 99.20 -128.96 -100.84
N ASP A 393 98.48 -129.31 -99.77
CA ASP A 393 97.10 -128.82 -99.54
C ASP A 393 97.02 -127.40 -98.93
N GLU A 394 98.11 -126.91 -98.33
CA GLU A 394 98.15 -125.62 -97.61
C GLU A 394 97.84 -124.43 -98.52
N LEU A 395 98.31 -124.46 -99.78
CA LEU A 395 98.22 -123.36 -100.74
C LEU A 395 96.80 -123.06 -101.24
N LYS A 396 95.84 -124.00 -101.07
CA LYS A 396 94.52 -123.88 -101.71
C LYS A 396 93.49 -123.08 -100.90
N ARG A 397 93.74 -122.84 -99.60
CA ARG A 397 92.74 -122.21 -98.67
C ARG A 397 92.81 -120.69 -98.60
N VAL A 398 93.85 -120.05 -99.15
CA VAL A 398 94.14 -118.63 -98.93
C VAL A 398 93.30 -117.69 -99.81
N CYS A 399 92.92 -118.11 -101.02
CA CYS A 399 92.26 -117.24 -101.99
C CYS A 399 90.85 -116.79 -101.58
N ASP A 400 90.06 -117.66 -100.96
CA ASP A 400 88.63 -117.41 -100.73
C ASP A 400 88.37 -116.33 -99.66
N GLN A 401 89.29 -116.13 -98.71
CA GLN A 401 89.12 -115.13 -97.63
C GLN A 401 89.17 -113.67 -98.10
N LEU A 402 89.79 -113.38 -99.25
CA LEU A 402 89.97 -112.01 -99.73
C LEU A 402 88.69 -111.41 -100.36
N ILE A 403 87.83 -112.26 -100.94
CA ILE A 403 86.62 -111.82 -101.66
C ILE A 403 85.55 -111.31 -100.67
N TRP A 404 85.42 -111.95 -99.50
CA TRP A 404 84.40 -111.59 -98.50
C TRP A 404 84.59 -110.18 -97.92
N LYS A 405 85.83 -109.80 -97.58
CA LYS A 405 86.14 -108.53 -96.90
C LYS A 405 85.78 -107.29 -97.72
N LYS A 406 85.82 -107.35 -99.07
CA LYS A 406 85.49 -106.19 -99.91
C LYS A 406 84.05 -105.70 -99.66
N LYS A 407 83.11 -106.63 -99.47
CA LYS A 407 81.67 -106.35 -99.47
C LYS A 407 81.15 -105.69 -98.18
N ASN A 408 81.95 -105.66 -97.10
CA ASN A 408 81.54 -105.04 -95.83
C ASN A 408 81.69 -103.51 -95.88
N TYR A 409 82.85 -103.03 -96.33
CA TYR A 409 83.18 -101.60 -96.38
C TYR A 409 82.29 -100.77 -97.33
N GLU A 410 81.70 -101.40 -98.36
CA GLU A 410 80.75 -100.72 -99.26
C GLU A 410 79.42 -100.35 -98.56
N ASN A 411 79.01 -101.07 -97.50
CA ASN A 411 77.84 -100.71 -96.68
C ASN A 411 78.15 -99.57 -95.70
N GLU A 412 79.29 -99.64 -95.01
CA GLU A 412 79.69 -98.69 -93.94
C GLU A 412 79.75 -97.23 -94.45
N TYR A 413 80.12 -97.02 -95.71
CA TYR A 413 80.13 -95.69 -96.34
C TYR A 413 78.74 -95.07 -96.55
N LEU A 414 77.71 -95.89 -96.80
CA LEU A 414 76.35 -95.41 -97.07
C LEU A 414 75.61 -94.94 -95.80
N GLU A 415 75.88 -95.57 -94.66
CA GLU A 415 75.30 -95.13 -93.37
C GLU A 415 75.86 -93.77 -92.94
N ALA A 416 77.18 -93.56 -93.12
CA ALA A 416 77.83 -92.29 -92.82
C ALA A 416 77.24 -91.12 -93.63
N LEU A 417 77.00 -91.30 -94.94
CA LEU A 417 76.43 -90.26 -95.80
C LEU A 417 75.01 -89.85 -95.36
N ASN A 418 74.18 -90.81 -94.95
CA ASN A 418 72.83 -90.53 -94.44
C ASN A 418 72.85 -89.74 -93.12
N SER A 419 73.85 -89.96 -92.27
CA SER A 419 73.98 -89.22 -91.00
C SER A 419 74.32 -87.73 -91.19
N PHE A 420 75.02 -87.37 -92.27
CA PHE A 420 75.33 -85.97 -92.56
C PHE A 420 74.08 -85.17 -92.92
N TYR A 421 73.27 -85.66 -93.86
CA TYR A 421 72.08 -84.95 -94.36
C TYR A 421 70.93 -84.83 -93.35
N THR A 422 70.93 -85.59 -92.25
CA THR A 422 70.01 -85.34 -91.13
C THR A 422 70.48 -84.17 -90.26
N THR A 423 71.79 -84.08 -89.95
CA THR A 423 72.35 -82.98 -89.14
C THR A 423 72.29 -81.61 -89.84
N GLN A 424 72.43 -81.55 -91.16
CA GLN A 424 72.27 -80.29 -91.90
C GLN A 424 70.87 -79.70 -91.72
N LYS A 425 69.83 -80.55 -91.82
CA LYS A 425 68.43 -80.12 -91.70
C LYS A 425 68.05 -79.59 -90.32
N THR A 426 68.74 -80.02 -89.25
CA THR A 426 68.50 -79.46 -87.91
C THR A 426 69.02 -78.02 -87.79
N TRP A 427 70.17 -77.70 -88.39
CA TRP A 427 70.73 -76.34 -88.34
C TRP A 427 69.93 -75.32 -89.15
N ASP A 428 69.38 -75.71 -90.32
CA ASP A 428 68.52 -74.84 -91.13
C ASP A 428 67.23 -74.43 -90.38
N ILE A 429 66.72 -75.31 -89.50
CA ILE A 429 65.57 -75.03 -88.62
C ILE A 429 65.98 -74.06 -87.49
N GLU A 430 67.13 -74.26 -86.85
CA GLU A 430 67.64 -73.38 -85.79
C GLU A 430 67.89 -71.95 -86.30
N LEU A 431 68.47 -71.79 -87.48
CA LEU A 431 68.66 -70.50 -88.14
C LEU A 431 67.33 -69.80 -88.47
N SER A 432 66.31 -70.57 -88.87
CA SER A 432 64.98 -70.04 -89.16
C SER A 432 64.28 -69.50 -87.90
N ASN A 433 64.42 -70.21 -86.77
CA ASN A 433 63.88 -69.76 -85.48
C ASN A 433 64.57 -68.47 -85.00
N LEU A 434 65.90 -68.40 -85.08
CA LEU A 434 66.67 -67.22 -84.64
C LEU A 434 66.30 -65.94 -85.44
N ALA A 435 65.97 -66.09 -86.72
CA ALA A 435 65.49 -64.99 -87.56
C ALA A 435 64.09 -64.50 -87.15
N GLN A 436 63.21 -65.42 -86.72
CA GLN A 436 61.88 -65.09 -86.21
C GLN A 436 61.99 -64.30 -84.89
N ASP A 437 62.76 -64.81 -83.92
CA ASP A 437 62.98 -64.17 -82.61
C ASP A 437 63.46 -62.71 -82.74
N PHE A 438 64.40 -62.45 -83.66
CA PHE A 438 64.91 -61.09 -83.90
C PHE A 438 63.83 -60.15 -84.47
N SER A 439 62.91 -60.67 -85.30
CA SER A 439 61.81 -59.88 -85.85
C SER A 439 60.78 -59.50 -84.77
N ASP A 440 60.46 -60.43 -83.87
CA ASP A 440 59.51 -60.19 -82.78
C ASP A 440 60.06 -59.22 -81.74
N ILE A 441 61.35 -59.35 -81.36
CA ILE A 441 62.04 -58.37 -80.50
C ILE A 441 62.03 -56.96 -81.12
N SER A 442 62.23 -56.85 -82.43
CA SER A 442 62.25 -55.57 -83.14
C SER A 442 60.88 -54.88 -83.12
N ILE A 443 59.78 -55.65 -83.23
CA ILE A 443 58.41 -55.15 -83.13
C ILE A 443 58.12 -54.63 -81.71
N VAL A 444 58.50 -55.39 -80.67
CA VAL A 444 58.31 -54.99 -79.26
C VAL A 444 59.09 -53.71 -78.93
N TYR A 445 60.34 -53.59 -79.40
CA TYR A 445 61.13 -52.38 -79.20
C TYR A 445 60.49 -51.13 -79.84
N ALA A 446 59.94 -51.26 -81.05
CA ALA A 446 59.25 -50.16 -81.73
C ALA A 446 57.98 -49.70 -80.98
N GLN A 447 57.23 -50.64 -80.38
CA GLN A 447 56.06 -50.34 -79.56
C GLN A 447 56.45 -49.58 -78.28
N LEU A 448 57.43 -50.10 -77.52
CA LEU A 448 57.94 -49.46 -76.29
C LEU A 448 58.49 -48.05 -76.54
N MET A 449 59.12 -47.80 -77.69
CA MET A 449 59.62 -46.48 -78.05
C MET A 449 58.50 -45.45 -78.32
N GLU A 450 57.33 -45.88 -78.80
CA GLU A 450 56.18 -44.99 -79.02
C GLU A 450 55.38 -44.76 -77.73
N GLU A 451 55.31 -45.76 -76.85
CA GLU A 451 54.74 -45.61 -75.51
C GLU A 451 55.55 -44.62 -74.66
N ASN A 452 56.88 -44.69 -74.69
CA ASN A 452 57.74 -43.72 -74.00
C ASN A 452 57.51 -42.28 -74.45
N LYS A 453 57.27 -42.01 -75.75
CA LYS A 453 56.95 -40.65 -76.24
C LYS A 453 55.63 -40.13 -75.66
N LYS A 454 54.59 -40.98 -75.61
CA LYS A 454 53.30 -40.62 -75.00
C LYS A 454 53.47 -40.29 -73.53
N LEU A 455 54.18 -41.15 -72.78
CA LEU A 455 54.47 -40.92 -71.36
C LEU A 455 55.21 -39.60 -71.11
N VAL A 456 56.17 -39.21 -71.97
CA VAL A 456 56.86 -37.90 -71.86
C VAL A 456 55.88 -36.73 -72.07
N ILE A 457 54.99 -36.80 -73.06
CA ILE A 457 53.98 -35.77 -73.31
C ILE A 457 52.98 -35.68 -72.14
N ASP A 458 52.56 -36.82 -71.60
CA ASP A 458 51.68 -36.90 -70.44
C ASP A 458 52.34 -36.34 -69.17
N ILE A 459 53.63 -36.64 -68.94
CA ILE A 459 54.44 -36.06 -67.85
C ILE A 459 54.53 -34.53 -67.99
N GLU A 460 54.72 -33.99 -69.19
CA GLU A 460 54.71 -32.54 -69.42
C GLU A 460 53.34 -31.91 -69.12
N ASN A 461 52.26 -32.55 -69.55
CA ASN A 461 50.89 -32.07 -69.33
C ASN A 461 50.51 -32.13 -67.84
N ILE A 462 50.89 -33.20 -67.15
CA ILE A 462 50.75 -33.36 -65.69
C ILE A 462 51.57 -32.29 -64.96
N SER A 463 52.82 -32.04 -65.35
CA SER A 463 53.69 -31.00 -64.78
C SER A 463 53.08 -29.59 -64.91
N LYS A 464 52.54 -29.25 -66.09
CA LYS A 464 51.80 -27.99 -66.31
C LYS A 464 50.55 -27.90 -65.42
N GLY A 465 49.78 -28.99 -65.31
CA GLY A 465 48.64 -29.08 -64.40
C GLY A 465 49.01 -28.92 -62.91
N ILE A 466 50.14 -29.51 -62.49
CA ILE A 466 50.69 -29.38 -61.13
C ILE A 466 51.10 -27.92 -60.86
N SER A 467 51.78 -27.25 -61.78
CA SER A 467 52.20 -25.85 -61.58
C SER A 467 51.02 -24.89 -61.48
N GLU A 468 49.96 -25.10 -62.29
CA GLU A 468 48.70 -24.37 -62.11
C GLU A 468 48.00 -24.70 -60.78
N SER A 469 48.00 -25.96 -60.36
CA SER A 469 47.41 -26.39 -59.10
C SER A 469 48.13 -25.74 -57.91
N ILE A 470 49.46 -25.67 -57.93
CA ILE A 470 50.28 -24.95 -56.94
C ILE A 470 49.95 -23.45 -56.93
N ARG A 471 49.80 -22.81 -58.11
CA ARG A 471 49.40 -21.39 -58.19
C ARG A 471 48.01 -21.16 -57.60
N LYS A 472 47.03 -22.00 -57.94
CA LYS A 472 45.65 -21.94 -57.39
C LYS A 472 45.65 -22.19 -55.88
N LYS A 473 46.43 -23.16 -55.40
CA LYS A 473 46.64 -23.45 -53.96
C LYS A 473 47.20 -22.25 -53.21
N ALA A 474 48.19 -21.54 -53.76
CA ALA A 474 48.74 -20.33 -53.14
C ALA A 474 47.72 -19.17 -53.08
N GLN A 475 46.88 -19.03 -54.11
CA GLN A 475 45.76 -18.07 -54.10
C GLN A 475 44.75 -18.43 -53.00
N PHE A 476 44.28 -19.68 -52.96
CA PHE A 476 43.39 -20.16 -51.89
C PHE A 476 44.02 -20.06 -50.50
N GLU A 477 45.33 -20.28 -50.32
CA GLU A 477 46.00 -20.08 -49.03
C GLU A 477 45.99 -18.61 -48.59
N SER A 478 46.12 -17.66 -49.53
CA SER A 478 46.00 -16.23 -49.22
C SER A 478 44.56 -15.83 -48.85
N GLU A 479 43.56 -16.39 -49.54
CA GLU A 479 42.15 -16.22 -49.22
C GLU A 479 41.81 -16.83 -47.85
N ILE A 480 42.27 -18.06 -47.58
CA ILE A 480 42.14 -18.76 -46.30
C ILE A 480 42.81 -17.94 -45.18
N GLN A 481 43.99 -17.35 -45.38
CA GLN A 481 44.58 -16.45 -44.39
C GLN A 481 43.74 -15.18 -44.14
N SER A 482 43.11 -14.62 -45.17
CA SER A 482 42.19 -13.49 -45.01
C SER A 482 40.92 -13.88 -44.24
N LEU A 483 40.38 -15.07 -44.52
CA LEU A 483 39.21 -15.64 -43.86
C LEU A 483 39.51 -16.07 -42.43
N ILE A 484 40.72 -16.56 -42.12
CA ILE A 484 41.18 -16.82 -40.74
C ILE A 484 41.29 -15.52 -39.96
N LYS A 485 41.83 -14.44 -40.55
CA LYS A 485 41.85 -13.11 -39.93
C LYS A 485 40.43 -12.60 -39.67
N LEU A 486 39.51 -12.74 -40.64
CA LEU A 486 38.09 -12.40 -40.46
C LEU A 486 37.43 -13.25 -39.36
N LYS A 487 37.66 -14.56 -39.36
CA LYS A 487 37.17 -15.52 -38.35
C LYS A 487 37.66 -15.15 -36.96
N SER A 488 38.93 -14.75 -36.80
CA SER A 488 39.46 -14.32 -35.50
C SER A 488 38.77 -13.06 -34.95
N LYS A 489 38.41 -12.10 -35.82
CA LYS A 489 37.62 -10.91 -35.45
C LYS A 489 36.17 -11.29 -35.11
N ASN A 490 35.57 -12.17 -35.90
CA ASN A 490 34.22 -12.67 -35.62
C ASN A 490 34.20 -13.49 -34.32
N GLU A 491 35.26 -14.21 -33.97
CA GLU A 491 35.42 -14.90 -32.69
C GLU A 491 35.60 -13.94 -31.51
N THR A 492 36.26 -12.78 -31.67
CA THR A 492 36.30 -11.76 -30.61
C THR A 492 34.92 -11.12 -30.42
N PHE A 493 34.24 -10.72 -31.49
CA PHE A 493 32.86 -10.21 -31.41
C PHE A 493 31.90 -11.25 -30.83
N LEU A 494 32.04 -12.53 -31.19
CA LEU A 494 31.22 -13.61 -30.65
C LEU A 494 31.52 -13.85 -29.15
N LYS A 495 32.76 -13.71 -28.69
CA LYS A 495 33.12 -13.76 -27.26
C LYS A 495 32.56 -12.55 -26.49
N GLU A 496 32.50 -11.38 -27.10
CA GLU A 496 31.86 -10.18 -26.53
C GLU A 496 30.35 -10.38 -26.45
N LEU A 497 29.70 -10.80 -27.54
CA LEU A 497 28.28 -11.14 -27.57
C LEU A 497 27.91 -12.27 -26.60
N TYR A 498 28.78 -13.26 -26.37
CA TYR A 498 28.56 -14.29 -25.33
C TYR A 498 28.72 -13.74 -23.91
N LYS A 499 29.65 -12.81 -23.66
CA LYS A 499 29.73 -12.11 -22.36
C LYS A 499 28.47 -11.27 -22.13
N ASP A 500 28.01 -10.53 -23.14
CA ASP A 500 26.82 -9.68 -23.02
C ASP A 500 25.55 -10.53 -22.91
N ALA A 501 25.42 -11.63 -23.65
CA ALA A 501 24.33 -12.59 -23.47
C ALA A 501 24.35 -13.26 -22.08
N TYR A 502 25.53 -13.52 -21.51
CA TYR A 502 25.67 -14.01 -20.13
C TYR A 502 25.31 -12.93 -19.10
N ASN A 503 25.75 -11.68 -19.31
CA ASN A 503 25.41 -10.54 -18.46
C ASN A 503 23.89 -10.28 -18.48
N ILE A 504 23.28 -10.21 -19.66
CA ILE A 504 21.83 -10.11 -19.85
C ILE A 504 21.12 -11.34 -19.24
N GLY A 505 21.70 -12.53 -19.39
CA GLY A 505 21.20 -13.76 -18.77
C GLY A 505 21.19 -13.71 -17.24
N THR A 506 22.26 -13.27 -16.60
CA THR A 506 22.33 -13.12 -15.13
C THR A 506 21.39 -12.02 -14.63
N VAL A 507 21.30 -10.88 -15.33
CA VAL A 507 20.32 -9.83 -15.02
C VAL A 507 18.88 -10.34 -15.21
N PHE A 508 18.61 -11.11 -16.26
CA PHE A 508 17.31 -11.75 -16.49
C PHE A 508 16.98 -12.76 -15.40
N HIS A 509 17.90 -13.66 -15.03
CA HIS A 509 17.69 -14.64 -13.95
C HIS A 509 17.51 -13.96 -12.58
N LEU A 510 18.28 -12.91 -12.27
CA LEU A 510 18.12 -12.13 -11.03
C LEU A 510 16.78 -11.38 -10.99
N THR A 511 16.36 -10.79 -12.11
CA THR A 511 15.07 -10.10 -12.23
C THR A 511 13.93 -11.10 -12.16
N LYS A 512 14.05 -12.23 -12.86
CA LYS A 512 13.09 -13.33 -12.86
C LYS A 512 12.91 -13.89 -11.45
N PHE A 513 14.00 -14.18 -10.73
CA PHE A 513 13.95 -14.64 -9.35
C PHE A 513 13.22 -13.64 -8.44
N LYS A 514 13.52 -12.33 -8.55
CA LYS A 514 12.80 -11.28 -7.82
C LYS A 514 11.31 -11.20 -8.19
N THR A 515 10.93 -11.44 -9.45
CA THR A 515 9.51 -11.51 -9.83
C THR A 515 8.84 -12.78 -9.33
N GLU A 516 9.51 -13.94 -9.34
CA GLU A 516 8.99 -15.20 -8.79
C GLU A 516 8.83 -15.11 -7.26
N GLU A 517 9.77 -14.45 -6.56
CA GLU A 517 9.67 -14.16 -5.12
C GLU A 517 8.48 -13.22 -4.80
N LEU A 518 8.24 -12.21 -5.64
CA LEU A 518 7.06 -11.33 -5.52
C LEU A 518 5.76 -12.05 -5.86
N GLU A 519 5.74 -12.90 -6.89
CA GLU A 519 4.59 -13.74 -7.24
C GLU A 519 4.28 -14.77 -6.16
N GLU A 520 5.28 -15.37 -5.51
CA GLU A 520 5.06 -16.26 -4.38
C GLU A 520 4.50 -15.50 -3.17
N LYS A 521 5.04 -14.32 -2.83
CA LYS A 521 4.47 -13.47 -1.76
C LYS A 521 3.01 -13.09 -2.08
N ILE A 522 2.71 -12.73 -3.33
CA ILE A 522 1.34 -12.44 -3.79
C ILE A 522 0.46 -13.70 -3.72
N ALA A 523 0.97 -14.87 -4.11
CA ALA A 523 0.24 -16.13 -4.05
C ALA A 523 -0.01 -16.60 -2.62
N GLU A 524 0.93 -16.39 -1.70
CA GLU A 524 0.80 -16.72 -0.29
C GLU A 524 -0.19 -15.77 0.41
N VAL A 525 -0.16 -14.47 0.10
CA VAL A 525 -1.18 -13.51 0.51
C VAL A 525 -2.56 -13.88 -0.06
N ARG A 526 -2.65 -14.27 -1.33
CA ARG A 526 -3.90 -14.79 -1.94
C ARG A 526 -4.39 -16.07 -1.25
N ARG A 527 -3.51 -17.02 -0.91
CA ARG A 527 -3.85 -18.23 -0.12
C ARG A 527 -4.38 -17.85 1.27
N LYS A 528 -3.73 -16.91 1.97
CA LYS A 528 -4.16 -16.39 3.28
C LYS A 528 -5.55 -15.73 3.21
N PHE A 529 -5.81 -14.90 2.19
CA PHE A 529 -7.14 -14.32 1.97
C PHE A 529 -8.19 -15.37 1.57
N LYS A 530 -7.86 -16.32 0.69
CA LYS A 530 -8.76 -17.42 0.28
C LYS A 530 -9.15 -18.30 1.46
N GLY A 531 -8.19 -18.63 2.34
CA GLY A 531 -8.43 -19.38 3.56
C GLY A 531 -9.35 -18.65 4.55
N ARG A 532 -9.15 -17.33 4.73
CA ARG A 532 -10.05 -16.47 5.50
C ARG A 532 -11.46 -16.42 4.87
N GLU A 533 -11.55 -16.23 3.56
CA GLU A 533 -12.82 -16.20 2.83
C GLU A 533 -13.61 -17.50 2.96
N ASP A 534 -12.96 -18.67 2.84
CA ASP A 534 -13.62 -19.97 2.99
C ASP A 534 -13.92 -20.33 4.45
N PHE A 535 -13.16 -19.81 5.41
CA PHE A 535 -13.49 -19.88 6.84
C PHE A 535 -14.74 -19.05 7.16
N LEU A 536 -14.80 -17.79 6.71
CA LEU A 536 -15.99 -16.94 6.82
C LEU A 536 -17.20 -17.59 6.16
N LYS A 537 -17.06 -18.10 4.92
CA LYS A 537 -18.13 -18.83 4.22
C LYS A 537 -18.58 -20.10 4.96
N LYS A 538 -17.72 -20.75 5.74
CA LYS A 538 -18.12 -21.88 6.61
C LYS A 538 -18.89 -21.39 7.83
N LEU A 539 -18.44 -20.33 8.50
CA LEU A 539 -19.15 -19.72 9.63
C LEU A 539 -20.54 -19.22 9.22
N THR A 540 -20.64 -18.38 8.19
CA THR A 540 -21.94 -17.88 7.70
C THR A 540 -22.88 -19.00 7.24
N ARG A 541 -22.36 -20.09 6.66
CA ARG A 541 -23.19 -21.28 6.34
C ARG A 541 -23.69 -22.00 7.60
N GLY A 542 -22.87 -22.07 8.64
CA GLY A 542 -23.25 -22.61 9.95
C GLY A 542 -24.29 -21.74 10.65
N GLU A 543 -24.06 -20.43 10.72
CA GLU A 543 -25.00 -19.43 11.24
C GLU A 543 -26.35 -19.50 10.54
N VAL A 544 -26.38 -19.50 9.19
CA VAL A 544 -27.63 -19.60 8.40
C VAL A 544 -28.33 -20.93 8.64
N ALA A 545 -27.61 -22.05 8.74
CA ALA A 545 -28.21 -23.35 9.08
C ALA A 545 -28.80 -23.36 10.50
N ASN A 546 -28.10 -22.77 11.47
CA ASN A 546 -28.59 -22.62 12.84
C ASN A 546 -29.82 -21.71 12.91
N GLY A 547 -29.81 -20.58 12.21
CA GLY A 547 -30.94 -19.66 12.09
C GLY A 547 -32.17 -20.34 11.48
N MET A 548 -31.99 -21.13 10.41
CA MET A 548 -33.07 -21.91 9.80
C MET A 548 -33.64 -22.97 10.76
N MET A 549 -32.80 -23.60 11.59
CA MET A 549 -33.22 -24.55 12.62
C MET A 549 -33.95 -23.87 13.80
N ILE A 550 -33.52 -22.67 14.20
CA ILE A 550 -34.20 -21.84 15.21
C ILE A 550 -35.56 -21.39 14.67
N GLN A 551 -35.64 -20.93 13.42
CA GLN A 551 -36.89 -20.53 12.77
C GLN A 551 -37.89 -21.69 12.69
N LYS A 552 -37.45 -22.90 12.34
CA LYS A 552 -38.30 -24.12 12.38
C LYS A 552 -38.82 -24.41 13.79
N LYS A 553 -37.98 -24.28 14.82
CA LYS A 553 -38.40 -24.46 16.23
C LYS A 553 -39.41 -23.39 16.66
N LEU A 554 -39.22 -22.14 16.26
CA LEU A 554 -40.16 -21.05 16.55
C LEU A 554 -41.54 -21.30 15.92
N TYR A 555 -41.61 -21.77 14.67
CA TYR A 555 -42.88 -22.15 14.06
C TYR A 555 -43.56 -23.33 14.77
N SER A 556 -42.80 -24.36 15.17
CA SER A 556 -43.35 -25.47 15.99
C SER A 556 -43.96 -24.95 17.30
N ILE A 557 -43.22 -24.13 18.05
CA ILE A 557 -43.70 -23.56 19.32
C ILE A 557 -44.93 -22.66 19.10
N GLN A 558 -45.00 -21.94 17.98
CA GLN A 558 -46.16 -21.12 17.62
C GLN A 558 -47.39 -21.99 17.32
N GLU A 559 -47.22 -23.12 16.63
CA GLU A 559 -48.27 -24.10 16.36
C GLU A 559 -48.74 -24.80 17.65
N ASP A 560 -47.81 -25.21 18.52
CA ASP A 560 -48.10 -25.78 19.84
C ASP A 560 -48.90 -24.80 20.73
N GLN A 561 -48.52 -23.51 20.78
CA GLN A 561 -49.28 -22.49 21.50
C GLN A 561 -50.71 -22.26 20.95
N ILE A 562 -50.93 -22.43 19.65
CA ILE A 562 -52.27 -22.37 19.04
C ILE A 562 -53.07 -23.60 19.47
N ASN A 563 -52.46 -24.78 19.46
CA ASN A 563 -53.07 -26.04 19.89
C ASN A 563 -53.46 -26.03 21.39
N GLU A 564 -52.58 -25.53 22.28
CA GLU A 564 -52.88 -25.37 23.70
C GLU A 564 -54.08 -24.42 23.94
N LYS A 565 -54.13 -23.28 23.25
CA LYS A 565 -55.27 -22.34 23.33
C LYS A 565 -56.58 -23.02 22.94
N GLN A 566 -56.59 -23.83 21.89
CA GLN A 566 -57.77 -24.62 21.51
C GLN A 566 -58.15 -25.66 22.57
N GLN A 567 -57.19 -26.34 23.19
CA GLN A 567 -57.46 -27.29 24.28
C GLN A 567 -58.01 -26.61 25.53
N LEU A 568 -57.50 -25.43 25.91
CA LEU A 568 -57.99 -24.66 27.05
C LEU A 568 -59.43 -24.18 26.83
N LEU A 569 -59.77 -23.73 25.62
CA LEU A 569 -61.16 -23.38 25.26
C LEU A 569 -62.10 -24.59 25.37
N LYS A 570 -61.68 -25.77 24.88
CA LYS A 570 -62.45 -27.02 25.03
C LYS A 570 -62.65 -27.41 26.50
N LYS A 571 -61.59 -27.34 27.33
CA LYS A 571 -61.68 -27.59 28.78
C LYS A 571 -62.63 -26.61 29.48
N LYS A 572 -62.58 -25.31 29.15
CA LYS A 572 -63.49 -24.29 29.71
C LYS A 572 -64.97 -24.60 29.42
N ALA A 573 -65.28 -25.09 28.22
CA ALA A 573 -66.65 -25.51 27.87
C ALA A 573 -67.11 -26.74 28.68
N VAL A 574 -66.24 -27.73 28.87
CA VAL A 574 -66.53 -28.91 29.71
C VAL A 574 -66.78 -28.51 31.17
N TYR A 575 -65.93 -27.65 31.75
CA TYR A 575 -66.13 -27.21 33.14
C TYR A 575 -67.45 -26.46 33.35
N ALA A 576 -67.88 -25.63 32.38
CA ALA A 576 -69.16 -24.95 32.43
C ALA A 576 -70.36 -25.93 32.42
N LEU A 577 -70.27 -27.02 31.64
CA LEU A 577 -71.28 -28.08 31.65
C LEU A 577 -71.32 -28.81 33.00
N THR A 578 -70.17 -29.23 33.54
CA THR A 578 -70.12 -29.93 34.84
C THR A 578 -70.63 -29.07 36.01
N LEU A 579 -70.45 -27.75 35.97
CA LEU A 579 -71.02 -26.84 36.97
C LEU A 579 -72.56 -26.79 36.89
N ALA A 580 -73.13 -26.80 35.68
CA ALA A 580 -74.58 -26.84 35.48
C ALA A 580 -75.21 -28.19 35.88
N GLU A 581 -74.44 -29.28 35.83
CA GLU A 581 -74.85 -30.59 36.34
C GLU A 581 -74.81 -30.65 37.87
N LEU A 582 -73.82 -30.02 38.51
CA LEU A 582 -73.64 -30.00 39.97
C LEU A 582 -74.62 -29.08 40.73
N ASP A 583 -75.19 -28.03 40.11
CA ASP A 583 -76.18 -27.15 40.77
C ASP A 583 -77.45 -27.91 41.21
N LYS A 584 -77.83 -28.98 40.48
CA LYS A 584 -79.01 -29.79 40.78
C LYS A 584 -78.91 -30.56 42.11
N PRO A 585 -77.89 -31.41 42.36
CA PRO A 585 -77.72 -32.08 43.64
C PRO A 585 -77.34 -31.10 44.77
N MET A 586 -76.70 -29.97 44.48
CA MET A 586 -76.44 -28.92 45.48
C MET A 586 -77.75 -28.41 46.11
N ARG A 587 -78.76 -28.08 45.30
CA ARG A 587 -80.08 -27.64 45.82
C ARG A 587 -80.79 -28.73 46.63
N GLN A 588 -80.67 -30.00 46.22
CA GLN A 588 -81.22 -31.12 46.98
C GLN A 588 -80.54 -31.28 48.35
N LEU A 589 -79.21 -31.08 48.42
CA LEU A 589 -78.46 -31.06 49.67
C LEU A 589 -78.81 -29.85 50.57
N GLU A 590 -79.14 -28.69 50.00
CA GLU A 590 -79.66 -27.55 50.77
C GLU A 590 -81.03 -27.86 51.40
N GLU A 591 -81.95 -28.45 50.63
CA GLU A 591 -83.25 -28.90 51.14
C GLU A 591 -83.12 -29.97 52.24
N ASP A 592 -82.22 -30.93 52.08
CA ASP A 592 -81.98 -31.98 53.09
C ASP A 592 -81.23 -31.45 54.33
N ALA A 593 -80.32 -30.48 54.17
CA ALA A 593 -79.65 -29.84 55.30
C ALA A 593 -80.62 -29.09 56.23
N GLU A 594 -81.66 -28.46 55.69
CA GLU A 594 -82.68 -27.79 56.50
C GLU A 594 -83.56 -28.80 57.26
N LYS A 595 -83.92 -29.93 56.64
CA LYS A 595 -84.58 -31.06 57.34
C LYS A 595 -83.71 -31.59 58.48
N LEU A 596 -82.39 -31.71 58.25
CA LEU A 596 -81.43 -32.20 59.24
C LEU A 596 -81.23 -31.22 60.41
N ARG A 597 -81.30 -29.89 60.16
CA ARG A 597 -81.29 -28.87 61.23
C ARG A 597 -82.46 -29.02 62.21
N ILE A 598 -83.66 -29.34 61.71
CA ILE A 598 -84.84 -29.58 62.56
C ILE A 598 -84.57 -30.78 63.48
N ILE A 599 -84.17 -31.92 62.92
CA ILE A 599 -83.86 -33.15 63.68
C ILE A 599 -82.72 -32.92 64.70
N HIS A 600 -81.69 -32.16 64.33
CA HIS A 600 -80.57 -31.91 65.24
C HIS A 600 -80.96 -31.05 66.46
N LYS A 601 -81.96 -30.18 66.32
CA LYS A 601 -82.53 -29.42 67.45
C LYS A 601 -83.23 -30.34 68.44
N GLU A 602 -84.06 -31.27 67.96
CA GLU A 602 -84.73 -32.29 68.78
C GLU A 602 -83.71 -33.18 69.51
N HIS A 603 -82.62 -33.57 68.84
CA HIS A 603 -81.53 -34.35 69.45
C HIS A 603 -80.73 -33.57 70.50
N PHE A 604 -80.55 -32.25 70.35
CA PHE A 604 -79.84 -31.44 71.34
C PHE A 604 -80.61 -31.35 72.67
N GLU A 605 -81.95 -31.23 72.60
CA GLU A 605 -82.83 -31.24 73.77
C GLU A 605 -82.72 -32.57 74.53
N ALA A 606 -82.71 -33.70 73.82
CA ALA A 606 -82.52 -35.03 74.40
C ALA A 606 -81.12 -35.28 75.03
N LEU A 607 -80.06 -34.62 74.52
CA LEU A 607 -78.69 -34.85 74.99
C LEU A 607 -78.43 -34.24 76.39
N ASN A 608 -79.04 -33.09 76.71
CA ASN A 608 -78.90 -32.46 78.02
C ASN A 608 -79.40 -33.37 79.16
N ASP A 609 -80.47 -34.12 78.92
CA ASP A 609 -81.08 -35.05 79.87
C ASP A 609 -80.17 -36.25 80.24
N ILE A 610 -79.27 -36.62 79.32
CA ILE A 610 -78.28 -37.69 79.51
C ILE A 610 -77.09 -37.20 80.36
N ILE A 611 -76.68 -35.94 80.20
CA ILE A 611 -75.48 -35.40 80.86
C ILE A 611 -75.66 -35.39 82.39
N GLN A 612 -76.84 -35.03 82.91
CA GLN A 612 -77.14 -35.06 84.36
C GLN A 612 -76.92 -36.45 84.99
N ARG A 613 -77.18 -37.54 84.27
CA ARG A 613 -77.11 -38.91 84.81
C ARG A 613 -75.67 -39.40 85.00
N LYS A 614 -74.72 -38.84 84.23
CA LYS A 614 -73.32 -39.30 84.16
C LYS A 614 -72.51 -39.05 85.43
N GLU A 615 -72.80 -37.96 86.15
CA GLU A 615 -71.97 -37.55 87.30
C GLU A 615 -72.13 -38.46 88.52
N GLN A 616 -73.34 -38.99 88.73
CA GLN A 616 -73.71 -39.74 89.94
C GLN A 616 -72.96 -41.07 90.13
N ILE A 617 -72.59 -41.74 89.03
CA ILE A 617 -72.01 -43.10 89.08
C ILE A 617 -70.53 -43.08 89.50
N LYS A 618 -69.80 -42.01 89.16
CA LYS A 618 -68.33 -41.93 89.28
C LYS A 618 -67.81 -42.05 90.72
N ALA A 619 -68.67 -41.85 91.72
CA ALA A 619 -68.33 -41.90 93.14
C ALA A 619 -68.14 -43.31 93.74
N LYS A 620 -68.80 -44.35 93.20
CA LYS A 620 -68.93 -45.64 93.92
C LYS A 620 -67.71 -46.58 93.85
N VAL A 621 -66.97 -46.59 92.74
CA VAL A 621 -66.01 -47.68 92.42
C VAL A 621 -64.72 -47.67 93.26
N LYS A 622 -64.34 -46.54 93.88
CA LYS A 622 -63.04 -46.38 94.58
C LYS A 622 -62.79 -47.27 95.81
N ARG A 623 -63.75 -48.09 96.28
CA ARG A 623 -63.73 -48.69 97.63
C ARG A 623 -63.19 -50.12 97.78
N THR A 624 -63.19 -50.97 96.75
CA THR A 624 -63.08 -52.45 96.90
C THR A 624 -61.67 -53.08 96.76
N LYS A 625 -60.59 -52.29 96.69
CA LYS A 625 -59.26 -52.74 96.22
C LYS A 625 -58.26 -53.17 97.33
N LYS A 626 -58.63 -53.98 98.35
CA LYS A 626 -57.73 -54.15 99.54
C LYS A 626 -57.47 -55.53 100.20
N ASN A 627 -58.16 -56.65 99.91
CA ASN A 627 -58.25 -57.74 100.92
C ASN A 627 -57.54 -59.12 100.75
N LEU A 628 -56.95 -59.57 99.61
CA LEU A 628 -56.41 -60.97 99.48
C LEU A 628 -55.01 -61.11 98.82
N ARG A 629 -54.10 -61.95 99.40
CA ARG A 629 -52.64 -62.09 99.06
C ARG A 629 -51.92 -63.27 99.81
N ARG A 630 -51.16 -64.23 99.18
CA ARG A 630 -49.95 -65.09 99.66
C ARG A 630 -49.82 -66.61 99.16
N LYS A 631 -48.58 -67.21 99.00
CA LYS A 631 -48.07 -68.63 98.62
C LYS A 631 -48.00 -69.08 97.10
N GLY A 632 -47.30 -70.12 96.54
CA GLY A 632 -46.03 -70.95 96.72
C GLY A 632 -46.10 -72.47 97.16
N LYS A 633 -45.36 -73.58 96.77
CA LYS A 633 -44.40 -74.21 95.72
C LYS A 633 -44.38 -75.80 95.95
N LYS A 634 -43.74 -76.87 95.35
CA LYS A 634 -42.68 -77.39 94.33
C LYS A 634 -43.21 -78.77 93.69
N THR A 635 -42.60 -79.87 93.11
CA THR A 635 -41.31 -80.50 92.53
C THR A 635 -41.68 -81.84 91.72
N HIS A 636 -40.91 -82.86 91.19
CA HIS A 636 -39.48 -83.37 91.09
C HIS A 636 -39.14 -84.29 89.82
N ASP A 637 -38.38 -85.43 89.90
CA ASP A 637 -37.57 -86.15 88.83
C ASP A 637 -37.89 -87.68 88.50
N ALA A 638 -37.45 -88.25 87.32
CA ALA A 638 -37.46 -89.69 86.83
C ALA A 638 -36.79 -89.86 85.39
N LEU A 639 -36.45 -91.00 84.66
CA LEU A 639 -36.04 -92.44 84.83
C LEU A 639 -35.37 -93.04 83.50
N VAL A 640 -35.11 -94.38 83.31
CA VAL A 640 -34.10 -95.02 82.36
C VAL A 640 -34.45 -96.41 81.66
N GLU A 641 -33.72 -96.82 80.58
CA GLU A 641 -33.48 -98.17 79.92
C GLU A 641 -34.56 -98.88 79.02
N THR A 642 -34.34 -99.83 78.06
CA THR A 642 -33.21 -100.49 77.26
C THR A 642 -33.59 -100.50 75.73
N GLU A 643 -33.00 -101.09 74.64
CA GLU A 643 -31.86 -101.96 74.16
C GLU A 643 -31.85 -103.54 74.23
N GLU A 644 -31.52 -104.22 73.07
CA GLU A 644 -31.04 -105.63 72.85
C GLU A 644 -30.63 -105.99 71.34
N ARG A 645 -30.56 -105.06 70.38
CA ARG A 645 -30.79 -105.33 68.92
C ARG A 645 -29.57 -105.63 68.01
N ILE A 646 -28.38 -105.79 68.55
CA ILE A 646 -27.11 -105.54 67.81
C ILE A 646 -26.84 -106.52 66.63
N SER A 647 -27.21 -107.80 66.73
CA SER A 647 -26.74 -108.85 65.80
C SER A 647 -27.40 -108.88 64.42
N MET A 648 -28.50 -108.17 64.18
CA MET A 648 -29.09 -108.04 62.82
C MET A 648 -28.43 -106.92 62.02
N ILE A 649 -28.14 -105.79 62.68
CA ILE A 649 -27.70 -104.54 62.04
C ILE A 649 -26.36 -104.71 61.32
N PHE A 650 -25.48 -105.60 61.81
CA PHE A 650 -24.16 -105.84 61.20
C PHE A 650 -24.19 -106.23 59.72
N ARG A 651 -25.21 -106.98 59.28
CA ARG A 651 -25.36 -107.34 57.85
C ARG A 651 -25.86 -106.18 56.99
N GLU A 652 -26.57 -105.22 57.57
CA GLU A 652 -26.97 -103.99 56.86
C GLU A 652 -25.78 -103.01 56.72
N ILE A 653 -24.88 -102.97 57.72
CA ILE A 653 -23.66 -102.16 57.70
C ILE A 653 -22.76 -102.50 56.51
N GLU A 654 -22.62 -103.78 56.13
CA GLU A 654 -21.76 -104.17 55.01
C GLU A 654 -22.35 -103.79 53.65
N THR A 655 -23.68 -103.93 53.47
CA THR A 655 -24.36 -103.48 52.24
C THR A 655 -24.38 -101.96 52.08
N THR A 656 -24.41 -101.21 53.19
CA THR A 656 -24.31 -99.75 53.17
C THR A 656 -22.88 -99.28 52.93
N LYS A 657 -21.86 -99.94 53.52
CA LYS A 657 -20.43 -99.67 53.26
C LYS A 657 -20.07 -99.77 51.78
N GLY A 658 -20.62 -100.75 51.05
CA GLY A 658 -20.48 -100.86 49.60
C GLY A 658 -21.05 -99.65 48.83
N LYS A 659 -22.25 -99.18 49.21
CA LYS A 659 -22.88 -97.98 48.63
C LYS A 659 -22.07 -96.72 48.94
N THR A 660 -21.58 -96.57 50.17
CA THR A 660 -20.72 -95.44 50.57
C THR A 660 -19.46 -95.35 49.71
N SER A 661 -18.82 -96.47 49.36
CA SER A 661 -17.64 -96.47 48.48
C SER A 661 -17.93 -95.90 47.08
N ILE A 662 -19.14 -96.14 46.54
CA ILE A 662 -19.56 -95.61 45.23
C ILE A 662 -19.81 -94.10 45.32
N TYR A 663 -20.48 -93.64 46.39
CA TYR A 663 -20.68 -92.20 46.63
C TYR A 663 -19.36 -91.46 46.90
N GLN A 664 -18.41 -92.06 47.60
CA GLN A 664 -17.08 -91.48 47.85
C GLN A 664 -16.34 -91.21 46.52
N ALA A 665 -16.38 -92.16 45.58
CA ALA A 665 -15.83 -91.98 44.24
C ALA A 665 -16.54 -90.86 43.47
N LYS A 666 -17.88 -90.83 43.49
CA LYS A 666 -18.70 -89.78 42.85
C LYS A 666 -18.37 -88.37 43.39
N ILE A 667 -18.18 -88.23 44.71
CA ILE A 667 -17.78 -86.99 45.37
C ILE A 667 -16.37 -86.56 44.93
N SER A 668 -15.43 -87.51 44.82
CA SER A 668 -14.06 -87.20 44.37
C SER A 668 -14.01 -86.66 42.92
N GLN A 669 -14.89 -87.14 42.05
CA GLN A 669 -15.05 -86.62 40.69
C GLN A 669 -15.63 -85.19 40.69
N LEU A 670 -16.75 -84.97 41.38
CA LEU A 670 -17.40 -83.65 41.47
C LEU A 670 -16.47 -82.58 42.06
N ASN A 671 -15.64 -82.94 43.04
CA ASN A 671 -14.62 -82.05 43.61
C ASN A 671 -13.46 -81.72 42.65
N LYS A 672 -13.27 -82.48 41.56
CA LYS A 672 -12.32 -82.15 40.48
C LYS A 672 -12.96 -81.18 39.49
N GLU A 673 -14.19 -81.47 39.07
CA GLU A 673 -15.00 -80.62 38.20
C GLU A 673 -15.22 -79.22 38.82
N LEU A 674 -15.44 -79.14 40.14
CA LEU A 674 -15.53 -77.88 40.89
C LEU A 674 -14.26 -77.04 40.75
N LYS A 675 -13.07 -77.64 40.94
CA LYS A 675 -11.77 -76.93 40.84
C LYS A 675 -11.43 -76.47 39.43
N GLU A 676 -11.99 -77.12 38.42
CA GLU A 676 -11.88 -76.68 37.03
C GLU A 676 -12.79 -75.46 36.79
N LYS A 677 -14.00 -75.43 37.39
CA LYS A 677 -14.90 -74.26 37.37
C LYS A 677 -14.43 -73.07 38.22
N GLU A 678 -13.73 -73.30 39.33
CA GLU A 678 -13.09 -72.24 40.11
C GLU A 678 -12.03 -71.49 39.28
N LYS A 679 -11.23 -72.21 38.49
CA LYS A 679 -10.25 -71.62 37.56
C LYS A 679 -10.88 -70.92 36.36
N GLU A 680 -11.98 -71.45 35.81
CA GLU A 680 -12.76 -70.71 34.81
C GLU A 680 -13.25 -69.37 35.38
N LYS A 681 -13.74 -69.35 36.63
CA LYS A 681 -14.17 -68.12 37.30
C LYS A 681 -13.02 -67.13 37.49
N GLU A 682 -11.85 -67.56 37.97
CA GLU A 682 -10.68 -66.69 38.11
C GLU A 682 -10.27 -66.01 36.78
N ASN A 683 -10.37 -66.74 35.66
CA ASN A 683 -10.13 -66.17 34.33
C ASN A 683 -11.22 -65.16 33.92
N PHE A 684 -12.50 -65.43 34.22
CA PHE A 684 -13.59 -64.48 33.95
C PHE A 684 -13.49 -63.20 34.80
N ASP A 685 -13.11 -63.31 36.08
CA ASP A 685 -12.92 -62.16 36.96
C ASP A 685 -11.76 -61.26 36.44
N GLN A 686 -10.65 -61.84 35.99
CA GLN A 686 -9.55 -61.09 35.33
C GLN A 686 -9.99 -60.38 34.03
N ILE A 687 -10.82 -61.04 33.21
CA ILE A 687 -11.38 -60.43 31.99
C ILE A 687 -12.29 -59.25 32.36
N LEU A 688 -13.13 -59.38 33.39
CA LEU A 688 -14.04 -58.33 33.84
C LEU A 688 -13.31 -57.07 34.33
N ASP A 689 -12.24 -57.21 35.12
CA ASP A 689 -11.46 -56.04 35.54
C ASP A 689 -10.71 -55.40 34.35
N SER A 690 -10.20 -56.19 33.39
CA SER A 690 -9.59 -55.63 32.17
C SER A 690 -10.58 -54.82 31.30
N LEU A 691 -11.87 -55.19 31.32
CA LEU A 691 -12.95 -54.45 30.66
C LEU A 691 -13.36 -53.21 31.47
N ARG A 692 -13.23 -53.25 32.80
CA ARG A 692 -13.51 -52.13 33.71
C ARG A 692 -12.53 -50.98 33.50
N ASP A 693 -11.25 -51.28 33.37
CA ASP A 693 -10.22 -50.28 33.07
C ASP A 693 -10.41 -49.65 31.68
N GLN A 694 -10.79 -50.45 30.69
CA GLN A 694 -11.18 -49.94 29.37
C GLN A 694 -12.37 -48.98 29.45
N LEU A 695 -13.40 -49.31 30.24
CA LEU A 695 -14.56 -48.43 30.47
C LEU A 695 -14.17 -47.12 31.18
N MET A 696 -13.22 -47.14 32.12
CA MET A 696 -12.70 -45.93 32.76
C MET A 696 -11.90 -45.07 31.77
N ALA A 697 -11.04 -45.67 30.95
CA ALA A 697 -10.32 -44.97 29.89
C ALA A 697 -11.26 -44.35 28.84
N ILE A 698 -12.39 -44.99 28.54
CA ILE A 698 -13.44 -44.46 27.65
C ILE A 698 -14.18 -43.27 28.30
N ARG A 699 -14.48 -43.31 29.60
CA ARG A 699 -15.08 -42.17 30.32
C ARG A 699 -14.16 -40.94 30.29
N TYR A 700 -12.89 -41.11 30.65
CA TYR A 700 -11.92 -40.01 30.63
C TYR A 700 -11.79 -39.38 29.23
N LYS A 701 -11.74 -40.21 28.18
CA LYS A 701 -11.74 -39.73 26.78
C LYS A 701 -13.02 -38.96 26.42
N LYS A 702 -14.19 -39.39 26.92
CA LYS A 702 -15.47 -38.68 26.72
C LYS A 702 -15.49 -37.33 27.46
N GLU A 703 -15.03 -37.29 28.70
CA GLU A 703 -15.01 -36.08 29.53
C GLU A 703 -14.04 -35.04 28.95
N HIS A 704 -12.85 -35.47 28.50
CA HIS A 704 -11.92 -34.61 27.75
C HIS A 704 -12.54 -34.10 26.44
N ALA A 705 -13.21 -34.95 25.66
CA ALA A 705 -13.90 -34.54 24.43
C ALA A 705 -15.04 -33.55 24.69
N GLN A 706 -15.76 -33.67 25.81
CA GLN A 706 -16.79 -32.70 26.21
C GLN A 706 -16.17 -31.34 26.55
N ALA A 707 -15.10 -31.31 27.35
CA ALA A 707 -14.42 -30.05 27.69
C ALA A 707 -13.86 -29.33 26.44
N VAL A 708 -13.34 -30.08 25.46
CA VAL A 708 -12.93 -29.54 24.16
C VAL A 708 -14.13 -29.02 23.36
N PHE A 709 -15.26 -29.72 23.37
CA PHE A 709 -16.49 -29.26 22.70
C PHE A 709 -17.04 -27.97 23.31
N ASP A 710 -17.07 -27.87 24.65
CA ASP A 710 -17.57 -26.70 25.36
C ASP A 710 -16.65 -25.48 25.15
N HIS A 711 -15.33 -25.68 25.09
CA HIS A 711 -14.37 -24.65 24.70
C HIS A 711 -14.59 -24.19 23.24
N LEU A 712 -14.70 -25.10 22.28
CA LEU A 712 -15.00 -24.77 20.88
C LEU A 712 -16.35 -24.06 20.72
N ALA A 713 -17.34 -24.34 21.58
CA ALA A 713 -18.61 -23.63 21.62
C ALA A 713 -18.44 -22.17 22.12
N SER A 714 -17.56 -21.92 23.09
CA SER A 714 -17.20 -20.56 23.53
C SER A 714 -16.44 -19.80 22.44
N GLU A 715 -15.39 -20.37 21.84
CA GLU A 715 -14.63 -19.72 20.76
C GLU A 715 -15.52 -19.40 19.55
N LYS A 716 -16.47 -20.28 19.23
CA LYS A 716 -17.47 -20.04 18.18
C LYS A 716 -18.34 -18.82 18.50
N LYS A 717 -18.84 -18.69 19.73
CA LYS A 717 -19.65 -17.54 20.15
C LYS A 717 -18.84 -16.24 20.07
N ASP A 718 -17.60 -16.25 20.55
CA ASP A 718 -16.72 -15.09 20.52
C ASP A 718 -16.36 -14.70 19.07
N CYS A 719 -16.26 -15.67 18.16
CA CYS A 719 -16.12 -15.42 16.73
C CYS A 719 -17.41 -14.84 16.11
N GLU A 720 -18.59 -15.36 16.44
CA GLU A 720 -19.89 -14.84 15.95
C GLU A 720 -20.12 -13.39 16.42
N GLU A 721 -19.79 -13.07 17.68
CA GLU A 721 -19.86 -11.70 18.23
C GLU A 721 -18.86 -10.75 17.54
N ARG A 722 -17.61 -11.19 17.34
CA ARG A 722 -16.61 -10.41 16.58
C ARG A 722 -16.97 -10.21 15.11
N LEU A 723 -17.62 -11.19 14.46
CA LEU A 723 -18.11 -11.03 13.10
C LEU A 723 -19.28 -10.05 13.03
N TYR A 724 -20.18 -10.08 14.01
CA TYR A 724 -21.26 -9.09 14.11
C TYR A 724 -20.70 -7.67 14.29
N GLU A 725 -19.72 -7.48 15.19
CA GLU A 725 -19.04 -6.19 15.35
C GLU A 725 -18.38 -5.71 14.07
N GLU A 726 -17.59 -6.55 13.39
CA GLU A 726 -16.93 -6.19 12.13
C GLU A 726 -17.94 -5.93 11.01
N GLU A 727 -19.09 -6.63 10.96
CA GLU A 727 -20.15 -6.31 10.00
C GLU A 727 -20.81 -4.96 10.31
N GLN A 728 -21.04 -4.61 11.57
CA GLN A 728 -21.57 -3.29 11.95
C GLN A 728 -20.56 -2.16 11.68
N ARG A 729 -19.28 -2.40 11.95
CA ARG A 729 -18.18 -1.48 11.58
C ARG A 729 -18.12 -1.29 10.07
N PHE A 730 -18.22 -2.38 9.29
CA PHE A 730 -18.25 -2.33 7.82
C PHE A 730 -19.48 -1.59 7.29
N ARG A 731 -20.68 -1.89 7.79
CA ARG A 731 -21.93 -1.18 7.44
C ARG A 731 -21.82 0.32 7.74
N THR A 732 -21.27 0.69 8.89
CA THR A 732 -21.01 2.08 9.28
C THR A 732 -20.00 2.75 8.34
N LEU A 733 -18.89 2.09 8.00
CA LEU A 733 -17.91 2.63 7.03
C LEU A 733 -18.50 2.78 5.62
N VAL A 734 -19.39 1.88 5.20
CA VAL A 734 -20.09 1.98 3.90
C VAL A 734 -21.09 3.14 3.90
N THR A 735 -21.90 3.31 4.94
CA THR A 735 -22.84 4.44 5.01
C THR A 735 -22.13 5.78 5.16
N MET A 736 -21.04 5.85 5.93
CA MET A 736 -20.17 7.04 5.97
C MET A 736 -19.60 7.37 4.59
N ARG A 737 -19.04 6.39 3.86
CA ARG A 737 -18.53 6.59 2.49
C ARG A 737 -19.62 7.03 1.51
N GLN A 738 -20.83 6.48 1.62
CA GLN A 738 -21.98 6.89 0.80
C GLN A 738 -22.42 8.32 1.13
N LYS A 739 -22.46 8.71 2.41
CA LYS A 739 -22.73 10.08 2.84
C LYS A 739 -21.67 11.04 2.31
N THR A 740 -20.38 10.76 2.52
CA THR A 740 -19.27 11.57 1.99
C THR A 740 -19.37 11.73 0.47
N LEU A 741 -19.64 10.64 -0.27
CA LEU A 741 -19.83 10.71 -1.73
C LEU A 741 -21.02 11.61 -2.13
N ALA A 742 -22.12 11.59 -1.38
CA ALA A 742 -23.28 12.44 -1.63
C ALA A 742 -23.00 13.92 -1.28
N ASP A 743 -22.31 14.17 -0.17
CA ASP A 743 -21.94 15.52 0.27
C ASP A 743 -20.89 16.15 -0.66
N THR A 744 -19.88 15.39 -1.11
CA THR A 744 -18.92 15.84 -2.14
C THR A 744 -19.62 16.12 -3.48
N LYS A 745 -20.60 15.31 -3.88
CA LYS A 745 -21.42 15.60 -5.07
C LYS A 745 -22.28 16.84 -4.92
N ARG A 746 -22.79 17.13 -3.72
CA ARG A 746 -23.51 18.38 -3.43
C ARG A 746 -22.56 19.57 -3.56
N MET A 747 -21.44 19.57 -2.84
CA MET A 747 -20.41 20.62 -2.95
C MET A 747 -19.94 20.84 -4.39
N GLN A 748 -19.82 19.79 -5.19
CA GLN A 748 -19.51 19.91 -6.62
C GLN A 748 -20.62 20.67 -7.38
N ALA A 749 -21.89 20.31 -7.18
CA ALA A 749 -23.02 21.01 -7.78
C ALA A 749 -23.12 22.47 -7.30
N ASP A 750 -23.02 22.71 -5.99
CA ASP A 750 -23.04 24.04 -5.36
C ASP A 750 -21.93 24.93 -5.96
N SER A 751 -20.71 24.39 -6.12
CA SER A 751 -19.58 25.11 -6.72
C SER A 751 -19.73 25.38 -8.22
N LEU A 752 -20.48 24.53 -8.94
CA LEU A 752 -20.81 24.74 -10.36
C LEU A 752 -21.89 25.82 -10.51
N GLU A 753 -22.88 25.84 -9.62
CA GLU A 753 -23.91 26.89 -9.58
C GLU A 753 -23.30 28.25 -9.18
N GLU A 754 -22.42 28.30 -8.18
CA GLU A 754 -21.71 29.54 -7.84
C GLU A 754 -20.79 30.02 -8.98
N ASN A 755 -20.05 29.12 -9.62
CA ASN A 755 -19.23 29.49 -10.78
C ASN A 755 -20.10 30.04 -11.93
N LEU A 756 -21.25 29.44 -12.19
CA LEU A 756 -22.23 29.94 -13.17
C LEU A 756 -22.84 31.29 -12.75
N ARG A 757 -23.10 31.51 -11.45
CA ARG A 757 -23.54 32.80 -10.90
C ARG A 757 -22.49 33.89 -11.10
N LEU A 758 -21.23 33.60 -10.73
CA LEU A 758 -20.08 34.49 -10.89
C LEU A 758 -19.79 34.81 -12.37
N ALA A 759 -19.94 33.83 -13.27
CA ALA A 759 -19.81 34.05 -14.72
C ALA A 759 -20.90 35.00 -15.25
N GLN A 760 -22.15 34.87 -14.78
CA GLN A 760 -23.23 35.80 -15.12
C GLN A 760 -23.03 37.19 -14.49
N GLU A 761 -22.54 37.27 -13.24
CA GLU A 761 -22.19 38.54 -12.58
C GLU A 761 -21.06 39.26 -13.32
N TYR A 762 -20.00 38.54 -13.71
CA TYR A 762 -18.93 39.06 -14.54
C TYR A 762 -19.43 39.53 -15.91
N GLN A 763 -20.31 38.77 -16.57
CA GLN A 763 -20.89 39.18 -17.86
C GLN A 763 -21.75 40.45 -17.73
N LYS A 764 -22.53 40.60 -16.64
CA LYS A 764 -23.30 41.82 -16.33
C LYS A 764 -22.40 43.01 -15.98
N LEU A 765 -21.28 42.77 -15.29
CA LEU A 765 -20.29 43.80 -14.99
C LEU A 765 -19.55 44.25 -16.26
N GLN A 766 -19.27 43.31 -17.17
CA GLN A 766 -18.68 43.61 -18.48
C GLN A 766 -19.63 44.43 -19.37
N THR A 767 -20.93 44.09 -19.43
CA THR A 767 -21.90 44.88 -20.20
C THR A 767 -22.12 46.27 -19.60
N THR A 768 -22.22 46.39 -18.27
CA THR A 768 -22.36 47.70 -17.61
C THR A 768 -21.10 48.57 -17.75
N PHE A 769 -19.90 47.99 -17.67
CA PHE A 769 -18.66 48.71 -17.99
C PHE A 769 -18.63 49.21 -19.44
N LEU A 770 -19.08 48.40 -20.40
CA LEU A 770 -19.18 48.82 -21.81
C LEU A 770 -20.20 49.96 -21.99
N THR A 771 -21.39 49.87 -21.38
CA THR A 771 -22.38 50.96 -21.48
C THR A 771 -21.91 52.23 -20.79
N GLU A 772 -21.20 52.16 -19.66
CA GLU A 772 -20.66 53.36 -19.00
C GLU A 772 -19.48 53.97 -19.77
N LYS A 773 -18.65 53.14 -20.42
CA LYS A 773 -17.62 53.59 -21.35
C LYS A 773 -18.22 54.32 -22.55
N ASP A 774 -19.28 53.77 -23.13
CA ASP A 774 -19.99 54.39 -24.27
C ASP A 774 -20.75 55.65 -23.82
N ASN A 775 -21.36 55.66 -22.64
CA ASN A 775 -21.96 56.86 -22.02
C ASN A 775 -20.92 57.96 -21.81
N TYR A 776 -19.73 57.61 -21.30
CA TYR A 776 -18.62 58.55 -21.12
C TYR A 776 -18.17 59.17 -22.44
N PHE A 777 -17.98 58.38 -23.50
CA PHE A 777 -17.64 58.92 -24.82
C PHE A 777 -18.74 59.83 -25.38
N ASN A 778 -20.02 59.41 -25.29
CA ASN A 778 -21.16 60.24 -25.70
C ASN A 778 -21.26 61.57 -24.92
N LEU A 779 -20.87 61.59 -23.64
CA LEU A 779 -20.79 62.82 -22.84
C LEU A 779 -19.58 63.67 -23.21
N TYR A 780 -18.43 63.05 -23.46
CA TYR A 780 -17.20 63.74 -23.85
C TYR A 780 -17.32 64.39 -25.23
N ASP A 781 -17.92 63.72 -26.21
CA ASP A 781 -18.19 64.29 -27.55
C ASP A 781 -19.18 65.46 -27.48
N ARG A 782 -20.21 65.36 -26.61
CA ARG A 782 -21.10 66.49 -26.30
C ARG A 782 -20.35 67.65 -25.66
N GLN A 783 -19.43 67.38 -24.74
CA GLN A 783 -18.60 68.43 -24.14
C GLN A 783 -17.67 69.07 -25.17
N LEU A 784 -16.98 68.29 -26.02
CA LEU A 784 -16.12 68.81 -27.09
C LEU A 784 -16.89 69.74 -28.06
N SER A 785 -18.16 69.40 -28.33
CA SER A 785 -19.11 70.17 -29.13
C SER A 785 -19.55 71.46 -28.43
N LEU A 786 -19.82 71.43 -27.12
CA LEU A 786 -20.16 72.63 -26.33
C LEU A 786 -18.95 73.54 -26.06
N ASP A 787 -17.75 72.98 -25.91
CA ASP A 787 -16.52 73.73 -25.75
C ASP A 787 -16.08 74.41 -27.07
N ALA A 788 -16.60 74.02 -28.23
CA ALA A 788 -16.30 74.66 -29.51
C ALA A 788 -16.76 76.13 -29.57
N PRO A 789 -18.05 76.48 -29.42
CA PRO A 789 -18.48 77.88 -29.38
C PRO A 789 -17.87 78.65 -28.19
N ILE A 790 -17.52 77.98 -27.08
CA ILE A 790 -16.83 78.62 -25.96
C ILE A 790 -15.37 78.98 -26.35
N ARG A 791 -14.66 78.14 -27.08
CA ARG A 791 -13.34 78.47 -27.66
C ARG A 791 -13.46 79.64 -28.64
N ASP A 792 -14.45 79.62 -29.52
CA ASP A 792 -14.66 80.66 -30.53
C ASP A 792 -15.05 82.00 -29.88
N GLN A 793 -15.94 82.00 -28.88
CA GLN A 793 -16.28 83.19 -28.09
C GLN A 793 -15.07 83.73 -27.33
N ASN A 794 -14.21 82.87 -26.76
CA ASN A 794 -12.98 83.30 -26.11
C ASN A 794 -12.00 83.94 -27.11
N GLN A 795 -11.87 83.41 -28.33
CA GLN A 795 -11.08 84.04 -29.40
C GLN A 795 -11.67 85.41 -29.79
N LEU A 796 -12.99 85.51 -29.95
CA LEU A 796 -13.68 86.77 -30.25
C LEU A 796 -13.48 87.81 -29.14
N CYS A 797 -13.58 87.42 -27.87
CA CYS A 797 -13.32 88.31 -26.74
C CYS A 797 -11.84 88.71 -26.63
N GLN A 798 -10.89 87.85 -27.01
CA GLN A 798 -9.48 88.26 -27.16
C GLN A 798 -9.29 89.27 -28.30
N LEU A 799 -9.99 89.09 -29.43
CA LEU A 799 -9.97 90.03 -30.55
C LEU A 799 -10.54 91.40 -30.13
N GLN A 800 -11.69 91.42 -29.46
CA GLN A 800 -12.29 92.63 -28.89
C GLN A 800 -11.35 93.33 -27.89
N ARG A 801 -10.66 92.59 -27.01
CA ARG A 801 -9.66 93.17 -26.09
C ARG A 801 -8.46 93.78 -26.82
N ARG A 802 -8.01 93.19 -27.93
CA ARG A 802 -6.96 93.78 -28.79
C ARG A 802 -7.45 95.08 -29.44
N ILE A 803 -8.64 95.07 -30.04
CA ILE A 803 -9.27 96.26 -30.64
C ILE A 803 -9.43 97.37 -29.59
N HIS A 804 -9.93 97.05 -28.39
CA HIS A 804 -10.12 98.03 -27.33
C HIS A 804 -8.80 98.66 -26.85
N LYS A 805 -7.69 97.91 -26.79
CA LYS A 805 -6.35 98.49 -26.53
C LYS A 805 -5.94 99.51 -27.59
N VAL A 806 -6.08 99.17 -28.87
CA VAL A 806 -5.78 100.09 -29.99
C VAL A 806 -6.65 101.36 -29.93
N TRP A 807 -7.92 101.23 -29.54
CA TRP A 807 -8.81 102.38 -29.32
C TRP A 807 -8.38 103.23 -28.11
N GLN A 808 -7.94 102.63 -26.99
CA GLN A 808 -7.38 103.38 -25.86
C GLN A 808 -6.08 104.12 -26.23
N GLU A 809 -5.21 103.53 -27.05
CA GLU A 809 -4.00 104.16 -27.56
C GLU A 809 -4.33 105.32 -28.50
N HIS A 810 -5.30 105.15 -29.41
CA HIS A 810 -5.83 106.22 -30.25
C HIS A 810 -6.38 107.39 -29.40
N PHE A 811 -7.21 107.12 -28.38
CA PHE A 811 -7.72 108.19 -27.52
C PHE A 811 -6.62 108.88 -26.70
N LYS A 812 -5.60 108.15 -26.23
CA LYS A 812 -4.41 108.77 -25.59
C LYS A 812 -3.68 109.72 -26.54
N LEU A 813 -3.49 109.33 -27.80
CA LEU A 813 -2.88 110.19 -28.81
C LEU A 813 -3.74 111.44 -29.08
N VAL A 814 -5.06 111.32 -29.13
CA VAL A 814 -5.99 112.45 -29.26
C VAL A 814 -5.92 113.40 -28.05
N VAL A 815 -5.82 112.87 -26.82
CA VAL A 815 -5.67 113.69 -25.60
C VAL A 815 -4.30 114.38 -25.55
N LEU A 816 -3.22 113.70 -25.92
CA LEU A 816 -1.89 114.33 -26.01
C LEU A 816 -1.85 115.42 -27.09
N TYR A 817 -2.55 115.23 -28.20
CA TYR A 817 -2.71 116.23 -29.25
C TYR A 817 -3.52 117.45 -28.77
N SER A 818 -4.64 117.24 -28.06
CA SER A 818 -5.44 118.36 -27.52
C SER A 818 -4.73 119.10 -26.39
N GLN A 819 -4.01 118.39 -25.51
CA GLN A 819 -3.15 119.00 -24.48
C GLN A 819 -2.02 119.82 -25.11
N ARG A 820 -1.34 119.32 -26.15
CA ARG A 820 -0.33 120.10 -26.89
C ARG A 820 -0.91 121.35 -27.55
N ARG A 821 -2.17 121.28 -28.03
CA ARG A 821 -2.89 122.45 -28.57
C ARG A 821 -3.28 123.45 -27.49
N LEU A 822 -3.71 122.98 -26.32
CA LEU A 822 -4.04 123.83 -25.16
C LEU A 822 -2.80 124.52 -24.59
N ALA A 823 -1.69 123.80 -24.43
CA ALA A 823 -0.42 124.36 -23.99
C ALA A 823 0.05 125.49 -24.91
N LYS A 824 -0.15 125.33 -26.23
CA LYS A 824 0.13 126.42 -27.19
C LYS A 824 -0.74 127.65 -26.92
N PHE A 825 -2.07 127.49 -26.82
CA PHE A 825 -2.97 128.59 -26.47
C PHE A 825 -2.62 129.24 -25.13
N GLN A 826 -2.06 128.50 -24.17
CA GLN A 826 -1.61 129.05 -22.89
C GLN A 826 -0.36 129.92 -23.06
N THR A 827 0.66 129.50 -23.82
CA THR A 827 1.77 130.40 -24.20
C THR A 827 1.27 131.63 -24.95
N ASP A 828 0.44 131.45 -25.97
CA ASP A 828 -0.15 132.54 -26.76
C ASP A 828 -0.91 133.54 -25.84
N SER A 829 -1.57 133.05 -24.76
CA SER A 829 -2.25 133.89 -23.77
C SER A 829 -1.32 134.56 -22.74
N GLN A 830 -0.20 133.93 -22.36
CA GLN A 830 0.78 134.53 -21.45
C GLN A 830 1.55 135.67 -22.13
N GLU A 831 1.83 135.53 -23.42
CA GLU A 831 2.40 136.57 -24.27
C GLU A 831 1.48 137.81 -24.28
N SER A 832 0.18 137.61 -24.52
CA SER A 832 -0.81 138.70 -24.47
C SER A 832 -1.04 139.28 -23.05
N ILE A 833 -0.89 138.48 -21.99
CA ILE A 833 -0.90 139.00 -20.61
C ILE A 833 0.32 139.90 -20.33
N GLN A 834 1.50 139.61 -20.91
CA GLN A 834 2.66 140.50 -20.81
C GLN A 834 2.44 141.82 -21.55
N GLU A 835 1.79 141.80 -22.73
CA GLU A 835 1.36 143.02 -23.43
C GLU A 835 0.39 143.86 -22.58
N ILE A 836 -0.62 143.22 -21.96
CA ILE A 836 -1.58 143.91 -21.09
C ILE A 836 -0.89 144.52 -19.86
N LEU A 837 0.07 143.84 -19.25
CA LEU A 837 0.82 144.36 -18.10
C LEU A 837 1.68 145.58 -18.48
N ALA A 838 2.30 145.58 -19.67
CA ALA A 838 3.03 146.76 -20.17
C ALA A 838 2.09 147.96 -20.36
N VAL A 839 0.91 147.76 -20.97
CA VAL A 839 -0.12 148.81 -21.10
C VAL A 839 -0.66 149.27 -19.72
N GLN A 840 -0.71 148.37 -18.74
CA GLN A 840 -1.10 148.73 -17.36
C GLN A 840 0.00 149.53 -16.64
N GLU A 841 1.28 149.32 -16.93
CA GLU A 841 2.39 150.13 -16.43
C GLU A 841 2.41 151.52 -17.10
N GLU A 842 2.22 151.61 -18.42
CA GLU A 842 2.07 152.89 -19.13
C GLU A 842 0.88 153.72 -18.60
N SER A 843 -0.29 153.09 -18.40
CA SER A 843 -1.47 153.77 -17.86
C SER A 843 -1.38 154.08 -16.36
N SER A 844 -0.58 153.34 -15.59
CA SER A 844 -0.26 153.70 -14.19
C SER A 844 0.63 154.93 -14.13
N ASN A 845 1.65 155.03 -14.99
CA ASN A 845 2.46 156.25 -15.15
C ASN A 845 1.60 157.45 -15.60
N LEU A 846 0.62 157.22 -16.49
CA LEU A 846 -0.33 158.26 -16.89
C LEU A 846 -1.24 158.70 -15.73
N MET A 847 -1.73 157.77 -14.91
CA MET A 847 -2.52 158.13 -13.72
C MET A 847 -1.69 158.83 -12.64
N GLN A 848 -0.39 158.53 -12.50
CA GLN A 848 0.49 159.29 -11.63
C GLN A 848 0.64 160.74 -12.11
N HIS A 849 0.87 160.96 -13.40
CA HIS A 849 0.84 162.31 -14.00
C HIS A 849 -0.48 163.06 -13.77
N ILE A 850 -1.62 162.35 -13.77
CA ILE A 850 -2.94 162.93 -13.50
C ILE A 850 -3.14 163.24 -12.01
N LEU A 851 -2.59 162.43 -11.10
CA LEU A 851 -2.61 162.70 -9.66
C LEU A 851 -1.75 163.92 -9.31
N ASP A 852 -0.55 164.01 -9.87
CA ASP A 852 0.35 165.16 -9.72
C ASP A 852 -0.32 166.45 -10.28
N PHE A 853 -1.07 166.33 -11.38
CA PHE A 853 -1.90 167.42 -11.92
C PHE A 853 -3.03 167.83 -10.96
N PHE A 854 -3.77 166.88 -10.39
CA PHE A 854 -4.86 167.22 -9.44
C PHE A 854 -4.37 167.74 -8.08
N GLN A 855 -3.17 167.36 -7.63
CA GLN A 855 -2.54 167.99 -6.46
C GLN A 855 -2.25 169.49 -6.65
N SER A 856 -2.26 170.00 -7.88
CA SER A 856 -2.05 171.44 -8.16
C SER A 856 -3.32 172.31 -8.14
N LEU A 857 -4.52 171.73 -7.94
CA LEU A 857 -5.79 172.38 -8.33
C LEU A 857 -6.86 172.62 -7.24
N THR A 858 -6.67 172.17 -6.00
CA THR A 858 -7.58 172.55 -4.89
C THR A 858 -6.86 172.71 -3.55
N ASP A 859 -6.54 173.95 -3.21
CA ASP A 859 -6.58 174.44 -1.83
C ASP A 859 -7.13 175.88 -1.86
N SER A 860 -8.02 176.25 -0.93
CA SER A 860 -8.77 177.52 -1.01
C SER A 860 -8.64 178.34 0.27
N SER A 861 -7.42 178.80 0.53
CA SER A 861 -7.09 179.70 1.64
C SER A 861 -6.69 181.08 1.12
N ARG A 862 -7.48 182.09 1.47
CA ARG A 862 -7.06 183.50 1.47
C ARG A 862 -6.12 183.72 2.66
N GLU A 863 -5.13 184.59 2.63
CA GLU A 863 -4.59 185.46 1.59
C GLU A 863 -3.14 185.82 1.98
N ASN A 864 -2.26 186.07 1.01
CA ASN A 864 -1.00 186.79 1.19
C ASN A 864 -0.58 187.36 -0.17
N ASP A 865 -1.23 188.45 -0.56
CA ASP A 865 -0.94 189.35 -1.70
C ASP A 865 -0.18 188.74 -2.89
N GLY A 866 -0.91 188.02 -3.75
CA GLY A 866 -0.43 187.41 -4.99
C GLY A 866 -1.51 186.67 -5.76
#